data_AF-A0A1V5ATU1-F1
#
_entry.id   AF-A0A1V5ATU1-F1
#
_cell.length_a   1.000
_cell.length_b   1.000
_cell.length_c   1.000
_cell.angle_alpha   90.00
_cell.angle_beta   90.00
_cell.angle_gamma   90.00
#
_symmetry.space_group_name_H-M   'P 1'
#
loop_
_entity.id
_entity.type
_entity.pdbx_description
1 polymer ?
#
loop_
_entity_poly.entity_id
_entity_poly.type
_entity_poly.pdbx_seq_one_letter_code
_entity_poly.pdbx_strand_id
1 'polypeptide(L)'
;MKKLAAITLTSMMLLATAMVVGVVAGENPTSVEVRGAVAGTINGQSNLVDNSFTWDPQTFAGFYYDIKNDLGTETLKFDLTEGNKLSGDEPRGITYTTTVQNKEFEREIWGNFKIIGFQAEKYFAGYNQGVDEASGSDIFYAESTDRNSLSDEQLEKILMDDDDEMTVTSGTPLKLAEGYELAIKSIDTDGNKVYLELSKDGSVVDTKVVSPSKDNANELDKTYYYKNPKVGNQNKLVTIGVHFKNAFRGASQDLASIDGIWQISDTPTEVKADTEYDKMTINTVDATNGVITMNNKDNAVTLSKNKDTTLMPGVNIKTADNDTLRFYIYKEITEPGEYQVRGAVATGDFAWNPQNFAGFYYDIKNDLGTETLDFKLTEGNKLSGDEPRGVTYTTTAQNKEYEREIWGSYKIIGFQAEKYFAGYNQGVDEASGSDIFYAESTDRNSLSDEQLEKILMDDDDEMTVTSGTPLKLAEGYELAIKSIDTDGNKVYLELSKDGSVVDSKVVSPSKDNADELDKTYYYKNPKVGNQNKLVTIGVHFKNAFRGASQDLASIDGIWQISDTPVEVKADTEYDKMTINTVDATNGIITMNNKDNAITLSKNKDTTLMPGVNIKTADNDTLRYYVYKPVTIAGAAAVAENVTEVKAPENVTPAAAPETAEPTPAPENVTPAETPETVTPAAENETTAPVAEEEKKSQPGFEGIFAIAGLLAVAYLVLGRRD
;
A
#
# COMPACT_ATOMS: atom_id res chain seq x y z
N MET A 1 -19.12 -56.16 24.98
CA MET A 1 -18.51 -56.12 23.64
C MET A 1 -18.69 -54.74 23.01
N LYS A 2 -17.60 -53.99 22.84
CA LYS A 2 -17.24 -53.17 21.66
C LYS A 2 -15.95 -52.42 22.04
N LYS A 3 -15.06 -52.16 21.07
CA LYS A 3 -13.76 -51.52 21.29
C LYS A 3 -13.84 -50.02 21.00
N LEU A 4 -12.84 -49.28 21.48
CA LEU A 4 -12.59 -47.89 21.11
C LEU A 4 -12.43 -47.74 19.60
N ALA A 5 -12.84 -46.59 19.08
CA ALA A 5 -12.20 -45.94 17.95
C ALA A 5 -11.81 -44.54 18.45
N ALA A 6 -10.51 -44.21 18.42
CA ALA A 6 -10.04 -42.87 18.72
C ALA A 6 -10.08 -42.05 17.44
N ILE A 7 -10.66 -40.84 17.51
CA ILE A 7 -10.58 -39.87 16.42
C ILE A 7 -9.36 -39.00 16.71
N THR A 8 -8.25 -39.29 16.03
CA THR A 8 -7.09 -38.39 16.02
C THR A 8 -7.43 -37.14 15.23
N LEU A 9 -7.43 -35.99 15.90
CA LEU A 9 -7.48 -34.69 15.25
C LEU A 9 -6.14 -34.46 14.54
N THR A 10 -6.08 -34.72 13.24
CA THR A 10 -4.91 -34.38 12.43
C THR A 10 -4.94 -32.87 12.16
N SER A 11 -4.16 -32.11 12.93
CA SER A 11 -3.95 -30.68 12.71
C SER A 11 -3.26 -30.46 11.36
N MET A 12 -4.05 -30.20 10.32
CA MET A 12 -3.57 -30.05 8.96
C MET A 12 -3.01 -28.65 8.74
N MET A 13 -1.79 -28.41 9.25
CA MET A 13 -0.97 -27.28 8.82
C MET A 13 -0.71 -27.42 7.31
N LEU A 14 -1.46 -26.67 6.50
CA LEU A 14 -0.99 -26.31 5.17
C LEU A 14 0.16 -25.32 5.34
N LEU A 15 1.39 -25.83 5.42
CA LEU A 15 2.50 -25.08 4.88
C LEU A 15 2.25 -24.95 3.37
N ALA A 16 1.69 -23.81 2.98
CA ALA A 16 1.76 -23.38 1.60
C ALA A 16 3.25 -23.18 1.28
N THR A 17 3.87 -24.19 0.67
CA THR A 17 5.22 -24.05 0.12
C THR A 17 5.14 -23.12 -1.08
N ALA A 18 5.20 -21.82 -0.81
CA ALA A 18 5.43 -20.82 -1.84
C ALA A 18 6.68 -21.25 -2.61
N MET A 19 6.49 -21.64 -3.87
CA MET A 19 7.61 -21.80 -4.78
C MET A 19 8.20 -20.40 -4.95
N VAL A 20 9.37 -20.18 -4.35
CA VAL A 20 10.19 -19.00 -4.64
C VAL A 20 10.74 -19.16 -6.05
N VAL A 21 9.87 -18.91 -7.04
CA VAL A 21 10.28 -18.44 -8.36
C VAL A 21 11.18 -17.24 -8.10
N GLY A 22 12.37 -17.22 -8.70
CA GLY A 22 13.41 -16.25 -8.38
C GLY A 22 12.97 -14.82 -8.68
N VAL A 23 12.40 -14.14 -7.69
CA VAL A 23 12.17 -12.69 -7.74
C VAL A 23 13.55 -12.03 -7.75
N VAL A 24 13.98 -11.60 -8.93
CA VAL A 24 15.11 -10.68 -9.10
C VAL A 24 14.85 -9.50 -8.17
N ALA A 25 15.86 -9.08 -7.42
CA ALA A 25 15.73 -8.13 -6.32
C ALA A 25 15.44 -6.69 -6.79
N GLY A 26 14.22 -6.46 -7.27
CA GLY A 26 13.57 -5.16 -7.10
C GLY A 26 13.20 -5.00 -5.63
N GLU A 27 13.40 -3.79 -5.10
CA GLU A 27 12.96 -3.47 -3.74
C GLU A 27 11.43 -3.51 -3.68
N ASN A 28 10.87 -4.01 -2.57
CA ASN A 28 9.42 -3.99 -2.39
C ASN A 28 8.94 -2.52 -2.37
N PRO A 29 7.82 -2.19 -3.02
CA PRO A 29 7.37 -0.81 -3.14
C PRO A 29 7.13 -0.18 -1.75
N THR A 30 7.61 1.06 -1.57
CA THR A 30 7.43 1.84 -0.33
C THR A 30 6.07 2.53 -0.24
N SER A 31 5.38 2.68 -1.37
CA SER A 31 3.96 3.05 -1.44
C SER A 31 3.28 2.38 -2.62
N VAL A 32 1.96 2.29 -2.61
CA VAL A 32 1.15 1.84 -3.76
C VAL A 32 0.10 2.89 -4.12
N GLU A 33 0.05 3.23 -5.40
CA GLU A 33 -0.95 4.12 -5.95
C GLU A 33 -2.18 3.32 -6.40
N VAL A 34 -3.28 3.47 -5.67
CA VAL A 34 -4.58 2.90 -6.02
C VAL A 34 -5.35 3.96 -6.82
N ARG A 35 -5.23 3.96 -8.14
CA ARG A 35 -5.98 4.88 -9.02
C ARG A 35 -7.45 4.46 -9.23
N GLY A 36 -8.30 5.43 -9.52
CA GLY A 36 -9.64 5.23 -10.06
C GLY A 36 -9.64 5.12 -11.58
N ALA A 37 -10.84 5.00 -12.17
CA ALA A 37 -10.99 5.01 -13.62
C ALA A 37 -10.38 6.28 -14.26
N VAL A 38 -9.76 6.15 -15.42
CA VAL A 38 -9.11 7.27 -16.11
C VAL A 38 -10.16 8.11 -16.85
N ALA A 39 -10.08 9.43 -16.72
CA ALA A 39 -11.01 10.40 -17.29
C ALA A 39 -10.30 11.34 -18.29
N GLY A 40 -11.05 11.83 -19.28
CA GLY A 40 -10.56 12.76 -20.31
C GLY A 40 -10.55 12.14 -21.70
N THR A 41 -9.57 12.48 -22.52
CA THR A 41 -9.42 11.99 -23.90
C THR A 41 -8.38 10.87 -23.99
N ILE A 42 -8.86 9.66 -24.23
CA ILE A 42 -8.12 8.40 -24.18
C ILE A 42 -8.28 7.68 -25.53
N ASN A 43 -7.19 7.18 -26.11
CA ASN A 43 -7.16 6.62 -27.47
C ASN A 43 -7.77 7.58 -28.52
N GLY A 44 -7.62 8.89 -28.30
CA GLY A 44 -8.19 9.95 -29.14
C GLY A 44 -9.70 10.19 -28.98
N GLN A 45 -10.38 9.56 -28.01
CA GLN A 45 -11.81 9.76 -27.75
C GLN A 45 -12.05 10.25 -26.31
N SER A 46 -12.91 11.26 -26.15
CA SER A 46 -13.33 11.72 -24.82
C SER A 46 -14.29 10.72 -24.18
N ASN A 47 -14.04 10.32 -22.93
CA ASN A 47 -14.99 9.57 -22.11
C ASN A 47 -15.80 10.45 -21.14
N LEU A 48 -15.60 11.78 -21.18
CA LEU A 48 -16.39 12.73 -20.41
C LEU A 48 -17.81 12.85 -20.96
N VAL A 49 -18.81 12.77 -20.08
CA VAL A 49 -20.24 12.93 -20.43
C VAL A 49 -20.67 14.34 -20.02
N ASP A 50 -21.08 15.17 -20.97
CA ASP A 50 -21.42 16.59 -20.76
C ASP A 50 -20.31 17.38 -20.02
N ASN A 51 -19.05 17.13 -20.38
CA ASN A 51 -17.83 17.62 -19.71
C ASN A 51 -17.68 17.19 -18.24
N SER A 52 -18.40 16.15 -17.81
CA SER A 52 -18.32 15.60 -16.46
C SER A 52 -17.75 14.18 -16.44
N PHE A 53 -17.19 13.79 -15.29
CA PHE A 53 -16.82 12.40 -14.98
C PHE A 53 -17.21 12.10 -13.53
N THR A 54 -17.54 10.85 -13.23
CA THR A 54 -17.96 10.42 -11.88
C THR A 54 -17.26 9.14 -11.48
N TRP A 55 -16.78 9.09 -10.24
CA TRP A 55 -16.26 7.90 -9.58
C TRP A 55 -17.17 7.50 -8.41
N ASP A 56 -17.25 6.19 -8.20
CA ASP A 56 -17.95 5.53 -7.10
C ASP A 56 -17.11 4.33 -6.60
N PRO A 57 -17.48 3.66 -5.50
CA PRO A 57 -16.80 2.45 -5.04
C PRO A 57 -16.71 1.31 -6.07
N GLN A 58 -17.58 1.26 -7.08
CA GLN A 58 -17.51 0.25 -8.14
C GLN A 58 -16.46 0.59 -9.21
N THR A 59 -16.06 1.85 -9.37
CA THR A 59 -15.14 2.37 -10.40
C THR A 59 -13.84 3.02 -9.85
N PHE A 60 -13.76 3.27 -8.55
CA PHE A 60 -12.55 3.70 -7.85
C PHE A 60 -12.21 2.72 -6.72
N ALA A 61 -11.02 2.10 -6.83
CA ALA A 61 -10.53 1.12 -5.89
C ALA A 61 -10.12 1.70 -4.52
N GLY A 62 -9.90 3.02 -4.42
CA GLY A 62 -9.51 3.70 -3.17
C GLY A 62 -10.66 3.93 -2.20
N PHE A 63 -11.89 4.13 -2.68
CA PHE A 63 -13.08 4.25 -1.82
C PHE A 63 -13.41 2.94 -1.09
N TYR A 64 -14.04 3.07 0.08
CA TYR A 64 -14.50 1.91 0.85
C TYR A 64 -15.54 1.10 0.05
N TYR A 65 -15.31 -0.20 -0.07
CA TYR A 65 -16.25 -1.14 -0.70
C TYR A 65 -16.22 -2.52 -0.03
N ASP A 66 -17.37 -2.97 0.48
CA ASP A 66 -17.61 -4.35 0.87
C ASP A 66 -18.43 -5.08 -0.21
N ILE A 67 -17.76 -6.00 -0.90
CA ILE A 67 -18.32 -6.80 -1.99
C ILE A 67 -19.33 -7.88 -1.53
N LYS A 68 -19.26 -8.36 -0.26
CA LYS A 68 -20.23 -9.31 0.33
C LYS A 68 -21.62 -8.69 0.30
N ASN A 69 -21.72 -7.46 0.81
CA ASN A 69 -22.97 -6.75 1.03
C ASN A 69 -23.32 -5.66 -0.01
N ASP A 70 -22.41 -5.35 -0.95
CA ASP A 70 -22.51 -4.21 -1.90
C ASP A 70 -22.45 -2.83 -1.22
N LEU A 71 -21.78 -2.75 -0.07
CA LEU A 71 -21.73 -1.54 0.73
C LEU A 71 -20.59 -0.64 0.24
N GLY A 72 -20.95 0.59 -0.09
CA GLY A 72 -20.09 1.62 -0.66
C GLY A 72 -20.94 2.85 -0.92
N THR A 73 -20.62 3.93 -0.24
CA THR A 73 -21.54 5.08 -0.09
C THR A 73 -21.11 6.33 -0.83
N GLU A 74 -19.85 6.38 -1.26
CA GLU A 74 -19.19 7.57 -1.78
C GLU A 74 -19.52 7.79 -3.27
N THR A 75 -19.54 9.05 -3.70
CA THR A 75 -19.63 9.42 -5.12
C THR A 75 -18.91 10.75 -5.31
N LEU A 76 -17.97 10.81 -6.24
CA LEU A 76 -17.19 11.99 -6.56
C LEU A 76 -17.36 12.34 -8.03
N LYS A 77 -18.02 13.46 -8.31
CA LYS A 77 -18.30 13.97 -9.65
C LYS A 77 -17.50 15.25 -9.90
N PHE A 78 -16.78 15.28 -11.01
CA PHE A 78 -16.09 16.46 -11.53
C PHE A 78 -16.90 17.02 -12.71
N ASP A 79 -17.08 18.34 -12.73
CA ASP A 79 -17.74 19.10 -13.79
C ASP A 79 -16.76 20.13 -14.35
N LEU A 80 -16.31 19.92 -15.58
CA LEU A 80 -15.22 20.70 -16.18
C LEU A 80 -15.76 21.90 -16.96
N THR A 81 -15.16 23.06 -16.68
CA THR A 81 -15.40 24.34 -17.37
C THR A 81 -14.15 24.79 -18.15
N GLU A 82 -14.32 25.86 -18.94
CA GLU A 82 -13.33 26.32 -19.92
C GLU A 82 -11.91 26.49 -19.34
N GLY A 83 -10.93 25.84 -19.99
CA GLY A 83 -9.54 25.79 -19.52
C GLY A 83 -9.29 24.75 -18.42
N ASN A 84 -10.00 23.61 -18.48
CA ASN A 84 -9.88 22.46 -17.58
C ASN A 84 -10.08 22.84 -16.09
N LYS A 85 -11.00 23.77 -15.82
CA LYS A 85 -11.25 24.27 -14.47
C LYS A 85 -12.43 23.56 -13.82
N LEU A 86 -12.23 23.15 -12.58
CA LEU A 86 -13.29 22.65 -11.71
C LEU A 86 -13.78 23.86 -10.89
N SER A 87 -14.65 24.65 -11.51
CA SER A 87 -15.14 25.94 -10.99
C SER A 87 -16.47 26.32 -11.63
N GLY A 88 -17.29 27.10 -10.92
CA GLY A 88 -18.56 27.61 -11.45
C GLY A 88 -19.48 28.10 -10.34
N ASP A 89 -20.73 28.39 -10.70
CA ASP A 89 -21.82 28.51 -9.74
C ASP A 89 -22.18 27.14 -9.13
N GLU A 90 -22.96 27.11 -8.05
CA GLU A 90 -23.35 25.89 -7.32
C GLU A 90 -23.98 24.82 -8.25
N PRO A 91 -23.55 23.54 -8.20
CA PRO A 91 -22.73 22.88 -7.17
C PRO A 91 -21.20 23.03 -7.34
N ARG A 92 -20.75 23.90 -8.24
CA ARG A 92 -19.33 24.15 -8.63
C ARG A 92 -18.76 22.98 -9.45
N GLY A 93 -17.43 22.91 -9.56
CA GLY A 93 -16.77 21.93 -10.44
C GLY A 93 -16.45 20.60 -9.79
N ILE A 94 -16.64 20.46 -8.47
CA ILE A 94 -16.46 19.20 -7.76
C ILE A 94 -17.64 19.01 -6.80
N THR A 95 -18.36 17.90 -6.94
CA THR A 95 -19.38 17.45 -6.01
C THR A 95 -18.94 16.11 -5.43
N TYR A 96 -18.76 16.04 -4.12
CA TYR A 96 -18.65 14.78 -3.38
C TYR A 96 -19.91 14.57 -2.55
N THR A 97 -20.47 13.38 -2.63
CA THR A 97 -21.64 12.96 -1.86
C THR A 97 -21.34 11.63 -1.19
N THR A 98 -21.77 11.46 0.05
CA THR A 98 -21.78 10.15 0.70
C THR A 98 -23.04 9.97 1.53
N THR A 99 -23.66 8.79 1.45
CA THR A 99 -24.98 8.49 2.04
C THR A 99 -24.91 7.22 2.89
N VAL A 100 -25.35 7.26 4.15
CA VAL A 100 -25.34 6.10 5.04
C VAL A 100 -26.01 4.88 4.42
N GLN A 101 -25.41 3.72 4.63
CA GLN A 101 -26.03 2.42 4.38
C GLN A 101 -26.10 1.64 5.71
N ASN A 102 -26.94 0.60 5.75
CA ASN A 102 -26.98 -0.28 6.91
C ASN A 102 -25.97 -1.41 6.73
N LYS A 103 -25.12 -1.63 7.74
CA LYS A 103 -24.32 -2.84 7.89
C LYS A 103 -24.82 -3.65 9.09
N GLU A 104 -24.89 -4.96 8.93
CA GLU A 104 -25.04 -5.94 9.99
C GLU A 104 -23.69 -6.16 10.69
N PHE A 105 -23.64 -6.16 12.03
CA PHE A 105 -22.41 -6.52 12.76
C PHE A 105 -21.98 -7.93 12.34
N GLU A 106 -20.67 -8.24 12.30
CA GLU A 106 -20.26 -9.62 11.97
C GLU A 106 -20.87 -10.62 12.97
N ARG A 107 -21.02 -10.21 14.23
CA ARG A 107 -21.95 -10.87 15.17
C ARG A 107 -23.41 -10.47 14.92
N GLU A 108 -24.03 -11.08 13.91
CA GLU A 108 -25.40 -10.81 13.39
C GLU A 108 -26.47 -10.53 14.48
N ILE A 109 -26.42 -11.23 15.62
CA ILE A 109 -27.37 -11.11 16.73
C ILE A 109 -27.44 -9.69 17.34
N TRP A 110 -26.37 -8.89 17.23
CA TRP A 110 -26.38 -7.49 17.66
C TRP A 110 -27.15 -6.55 16.72
N GLY A 111 -27.67 -7.05 15.60
CA GLY A 111 -28.49 -6.26 14.67
C GLY A 111 -27.63 -5.46 13.69
N ASN A 112 -27.92 -4.17 13.53
CA ASN A 112 -27.37 -3.36 12.44
C ASN A 112 -26.94 -1.97 12.94
N PHE A 113 -25.96 -1.38 12.24
CA PHE A 113 -25.52 0.00 12.39
C PHE A 113 -25.49 0.74 11.05
N LYS A 114 -25.35 2.06 11.09
CA LYS A 114 -25.16 2.91 9.91
C LYS A 114 -23.67 3.01 9.61
N ILE A 115 -23.26 2.49 8.46
CA ILE A 115 -21.91 2.65 7.92
C ILE A 115 -21.89 3.78 6.88
N ILE A 116 -20.80 4.52 6.83
CA ILE A 116 -20.55 5.52 5.79
C ILE A 116 -19.06 5.51 5.41
N GLY A 117 -18.77 5.48 4.11
CA GLY A 117 -17.46 5.84 3.58
C GLY A 117 -17.30 7.35 3.60
N PHE A 118 -16.21 7.86 4.15
CA PHE A 118 -15.89 9.28 4.17
C PHE A 118 -14.40 9.46 3.93
N GLN A 119 -14.01 10.29 2.96
CA GLN A 119 -12.60 10.51 2.58
C GLN A 119 -11.84 9.20 2.30
N ALA A 120 -12.48 8.27 1.56
CA ALA A 120 -11.92 6.96 1.23
C ALA A 120 -11.59 6.06 2.45
N GLU A 121 -12.25 6.27 3.59
CA GLU A 121 -12.15 5.47 4.83
C GLU A 121 -13.54 5.10 5.38
N LYS A 122 -13.62 4.03 6.19
CA LYS A 122 -14.91 3.55 6.77
C LYS A 122 -15.21 4.17 8.15
N TYR A 123 -16.44 4.63 8.33
CA TYR A 123 -16.93 5.24 9.57
C TYR A 123 -18.30 4.69 10.00
N PHE A 124 -18.54 4.76 11.30
CA PHE A 124 -19.84 4.61 11.92
C PHE A 124 -20.56 5.97 11.95
N ALA A 125 -21.87 5.96 11.68
CA ALA A 125 -22.73 7.15 11.64
C ALA A 125 -23.96 7.05 12.56
N GLY A 126 -24.08 5.97 13.35
CA GLY A 126 -25.19 5.74 14.28
C GLY A 126 -25.65 4.28 14.37
N TYR A 127 -26.40 3.96 15.42
CA TYR A 127 -27.03 2.64 15.59
C TYR A 127 -28.41 2.61 14.92
N ASN A 128 -28.81 1.46 14.36
CA ASN A 128 -30.18 1.23 13.92
C ASN A 128 -31.01 0.60 15.05
N GLN A 129 -32.33 0.76 15.00
CA GLN A 129 -33.22 0.15 15.98
C GLN A 129 -33.39 -1.34 15.70
N GLY A 130 -33.20 -2.15 16.74
CA GLY A 130 -33.46 -3.60 16.74
C GLY A 130 -34.89 -3.96 17.12
N VAL A 131 -35.06 -5.18 17.64
CA VAL A 131 -36.35 -5.68 18.15
C VAL A 131 -36.49 -5.38 19.65
N ASP A 132 -35.54 -5.86 20.46
CA ASP A 132 -35.42 -5.58 21.89
C ASP A 132 -34.01 -5.95 22.41
N GLU A 133 -33.64 -5.44 23.60
CA GLU A 133 -32.34 -5.69 24.24
C GLU A 133 -32.11 -7.18 24.60
N ALA A 134 -33.16 -7.92 24.97
CA ALA A 134 -33.03 -9.31 25.41
C ALA A 134 -32.69 -10.25 24.25
N SER A 135 -33.14 -9.91 23.04
CA SER A 135 -32.80 -10.55 21.77
C SER A 135 -31.38 -10.27 21.29
N GLY A 136 -30.68 -9.30 21.89
CA GLY A 136 -29.38 -8.81 21.44
C GLY A 136 -29.46 -7.62 20.46
N SER A 137 -30.45 -7.62 19.59
CA SER A 137 -30.52 -6.74 18.41
C SER A 137 -30.68 -5.24 18.69
N ASP A 138 -31.13 -4.85 19.88
CA ASP A 138 -31.34 -3.42 20.25
C ASP A 138 -30.37 -2.91 21.32
N ILE A 139 -29.44 -3.74 21.84
CA ILE A 139 -28.61 -3.41 23.03
C ILE A 139 -27.88 -2.07 22.85
N PHE A 140 -27.11 -1.90 21.77
CA PHE A 140 -26.32 -0.68 21.57
C PHE A 140 -27.20 0.55 21.24
N TYR A 141 -28.37 0.35 20.64
CA TYR A 141 -29.31 1.42 20.27
C TYR A 141 -30.15 1.93 21.45
N ALA A 142 -30.59 1.03 22.33
CA ALA A 142 -31.34 1.33 23.54
C ALA A 142 -30.44 1.94 24.64
N GLU A 143 -29.23 1.41 24.79
CA GLU A 143 -28.29 1.90 25.79
C GLU A 143 -27.65 3.24 25.39
N SER A 144 -27.44 3.49 24.09
CA SER A 144 -26.96 4.79 23.62
C SER A 144 -28.05 5.86 23.78
N THR A 145 -27.79 6.89 24.57
CA THR A 145 -28.71 8.05 24.69
C THR A 145 -28.70 8.90 23.43
N ASP A 146 -27.55 8.89 22.77
CA ASP A 146 -27.19 9.66 21.60
C ASP A 146 -26.50 8.71 20.63
N ARG A 147 -26.98 8.64 19.38
CA ARG A 147 -26.88 7.42 18.55
C ARG A 147 -26.96 7.63 17.04
N ASN A 148 -26.83 8.88 16.59
CA ASN A 148 -26.84 9.26 15.18
C ASN A 148 -25.78 10.34 14.99
N SER A 149 -24.52 9.96 14.77
CA SER A 149 -23.34 10.84 14.85
C SER A 149 -23.46 12.11 14.00
N LEU A 150 -24.14 11.99 12.85
CA LEU A 150 -24.47 13.09 11.95
C LEU A 150 -25.35 14.20 12.57
N SER A 151 -26.14 13.90 13.62
CA SER A 151 -26.95 14.88 14.36
C SER A 151 -26.10 15.85 15.19
N ASP A 152 -24.87 15.46 15.50
CA ASP A 152 -23.91 16.19 16.32
C ASP A 152 -22.68 16.62 15.49
N GLU A 153 -22.84 16.59 14.16
CA GLU A 153 -21.86 17.00 13.15
C GLU A 153 -20.53 16.22 13.23
N GLN A 154 -20.60 14.90 13.50
CA GLN A 154 -19.42 14.04 13.67
C GLN A 154 -19.58 12.59 13.12
N LEU A 155 -18.47 11.86 13.02
CA LEU A 155 -18.36 10.46 12.64
C LEU A 155 -17.27 9.74 13.47
N GLU A 156 -17.47 8.47 13.82
CA GLU A 156 -16.51 7.66 14.57
C GLU A 156 -15.86 6.60 13.67
N LYS A 157 -14.54 6.39 13.76
CA LYS A 157 -13.87 5.31 13.01
C LYS A 157 -14.29 3.94 13.58
N ILE A 158 -14.54 2.97 12.71
CA ILE A 158 -14.81 1.57 13.10
C ILE A 158 -13.47 0.88 13.32
N LEU A 159 -13.17 0.50 14.56
CA LEU A 159 -11.90 -0.07 14.98
C LEU A 159 -11.94 -1.60 15.07
N MET A 160 -13.05 -2.16 15.57
CA MET A 160 -13.29 -3.61 15.67
C MET A 160 -14.76 -3.93 15.37
N ASP A 161 -15.01 -5.00 14.63
CA ASP A 161 -16.31 -5.54 14.24
C ASP A 161 -16.06 -7.00 13.83
N ASP A 162 -16.17 -7.91 14.80
CA ASP A 162 -15.54 -9.23 14.80
C ASP A 162 -16.35 -10.23 15.65
N ASP A 163 -16.42 -11.50 15.27
CA ASP A 163 -17.14 -12.57 15.98
C ASP A 163 -16.31 -13.83 16.32
N ASP A 164 -14.99 -13.80 16.10
CA ASP A 164 -14.11 -14.97 16.28
C ASP A 164 -14.05 -15.42 17.76
N GLU A 165 -14.10 -16.75 18.01
CA GLU A 165 -14.09 -17.25 19.39
C GLU A 165 -12.67 -17.27 20.00
N MET A 166 -12.44 -16.41 20.98
CA MET A 166 -11.18 -16.34 21.74
C MET A 166 -11.37 -16.46 23.26
N THR A 167 -10.32 -16.88 23.97
CA THR A 167 -10.32 -17.01 25.44
C THR A 167 -9.60 -15.83 26.10
N VAL A 168 -10.28 -15.14 27.02
CA VAL A 168 -9.71 -14.10 27.89
C VAL A 168 -9.52 -14.68 29.30
N THR A 169 -8.49 -14.25 30.04
CA THR A 169 -8.25 -14.70 31.43
C THR A 169 -8.01 -13.55 32.39
N SER A 170 -8.17 -13.80 33.69
CA SER A 170 -7.81 -12.84 34.75
C SER A 170 -6.31 -12.55 34.86
N GLY A 171 -5.46 -13.25 34.10
CA GLY A 171 -4.04 -12.94 33.97
C GLY A 171 -3.68 -12.12 32.73
N THR A 172 -4.56 -12.07 31.73
CA THR A 172 -4.32 -11.44 30.42
C THR A 172 -5.58 -10.69 29.97
N PRO A 173 -5.66 -9.37 30.16
CA PRO A 173 -6.77 -8.55 29.67
C PRO A 173 -6.98 -8.68 28.16
N LEU A 174 -8.22 -8.50 27.71
CA LEU A 174 -8.52 -8.27 26.30
C LEU A 174 -7.99 -6.89 25.92
N LYS A 175 -7.02 -6.83 25.01
CA LYS A 175 -6.54 -5.58 24.42
C LYS A 175 -7.51 -5.11 23.35
N LEU A 176 -7.88 -3.85 23.42
CA LEU A 176 -8.72 -3.13 22.46
C LEU A 176 -7.89 -2.01 21.81
N ALA A 177 -8.42 -1.36 20.79
CA ALA A 177 -7.75 -0.23 20.15
C ALA A 177 -7.76 1.03 21.06
N GLU A 178 -6.97 2.04 20.71
CA GLU A 178 -6.90 3.35 21.41
C GLU A 178 -6.57 3.27 22.91
N GLY A 179 -5.70 2.32 23.31
CA GLY A 179 -5.21 2.20 24.68
C GLY A 179 -6.21 1.59 25.68
N TYR A 180 -7.33 1.05 25.18
CA TYR A 180 -8.32 0.36 26.01
C TYR A 180 -7.92 -1.09 26.34
N GLU A 181 -8.11 -1.53 27.59
CA GLU A 181 -7.96 -2.92 28.02
C GLU A 181 -9.12 -3.34 28.95
N LEU A 182 -9.79 -4.46 28.62
CA LEU A 182 -10.90 -5.05 29.38
C LEU A 182 -10.41 -6.27 30.17
N ALA A 183 -10.40 -6.17 31.50
CA ALA A 183 -9.84 -7.16 32.40
C ALA A 183 -10.91 -7.93 33.19
N ILE A 184 -10.80 -9.26 33.24
CA ILE A 184 -11.54 -10.11 34.18
C ILE A 184 -10.90 -9.96 35.57
N LYS A 185 -11.62 -9.38 36.53
CA LYS A 185 -11.12 -9.20 37.91
C LYS A 185 -11.45 -10.37 38.83
N SER A 186 -12.62 -10.98 38.66
CA SER A 186 -13.02 -12.19 39.36
C SER A 186 -14.28 -12.81 38.75
N ILE A 187 -14.41 -14.12 38.85
CA ILE A 187 -15.67 -14.85 38.67
C ILE A 187 -16.23 -15.26 40.04
N ASP A 188 -17.57 -15.25 40.19
CA ASP A 188 -18.23 -15.62 41.45
C ASP A 188 -18.05 -17.11 41.81
N THR A 189 -18.55 -17.53 42.98
CA THR A 189 -18.40 -18.93 43.45
C THR A 189 -19.10 -19.94 42.55
N ASP A 190 -20.08 -19.48 41.79
CA ASP A 190 -21.03 -20.31 41.08
C ASP A 190 -20.66 -20.43 39.59
N GLY A 191 -19.60 -19.72 39.16
CA GLY A 191 -19.16 -19.64 37.75
C GLY A 191 -20.04 -18.74 36.87
N ASN A 192 -20.98 -18.01 37.47
CA ASN A 192 -22.11 -17.41 36.77
C ASN A 192 -21.91 -15.93 36.46
N LYS A 193 -21.17 -15.19 37.30
CA LYS A 193 -20.96 -13.75 37.16
C LYS A 193 -19.49 -13.43 36.96
N VAL A 194 -19.18 -12.62 35.95
CA VAL A 194 -17.85 -12.08 35.69
C VAL A 194 -17.84 -10.61 36.10
N TYR A 195 -16.96 -10.24 37.02
CA TYR A 195 -16.67 -8.84 37.32
C TYR A 195 -15.57 -8.33 36.38
N LEU A 196 -15.92 -7.31 35.60
CA LEU A 196 -15.09 -6.72 34.56
C LEU A 196 -14.70 -5.29 34.93
N GLU A 197 -13.48 -4.91 34.58
CA GLU A 197 -12.96 -3.55 34.65
C GLU A 197 -12.42 -3.17 33.27
N LEU A 198 -12.92 -2.06 32.73
CA LEU A 198 -12.36 -1.44 31.53
C LEU A 198 -11.43 -0.31 31.97
N SER A 199 -10.22 -0.30 31.43
CA SER A 199 -9.27 0.80 31.56
C SER A 199 -8.94 1.40 30.20
N LYS A 200 -8.59 2.69 30.17
CA LYS A 200 -7.91 3.36 29.06
C LYS A 200 -6.59 3.93 29.58
N ASP A 201 -5.49 3.67 28.89
CA ASP A 201 -4.14 4.14 29.27
C ASP A 201 -3.78 3.80 30.74
N GLY A 202 -4.19 2.62 31.20
CA GLY A 202 -4.00 2.13 32.57
C GLY A 202 -4.91 2.77 33.64
N SER A 203 -5.79 3.70 33.26
CA SER A 203 -6.77 4.34 34.16
C SER A 203 -8.15 3.70 34.01
N VAL A 204 -8.78 3.30 35.12
CA VAL A 204 -10.13 2.68 35.10
C VAL A 204 -11.18 3.69 34.65
N VAL A 205 -11.97 3.33 33.64
CA VAL A 205 -13.04 4.15 33.07
C VAL A 205 -14.45 3.56 33.29
N ASP A 206 -14.57 2.24 33.43
CA ASP A 206 -15.83 1.56 33.74
C ASP A 206 -15.61 0.25 34.51
N THR A 207 -16.63 -0.18 35.26
CA THR A 207 -16.68 -1.51 35.89
C THR A 207 -18.10 -2.07 35.83
N LYS A 208 -18.25 -3.27 35.27
CA LYS A 208 -19.56 -3.92 35.04
C LYS A 208 -19.53 -5.38 35.51
N VAL A 209 -20.71 -5.94 35.77
CA VAL A 209 -20.89 -7.39 35.93
C VAL A 209 -21.70 -7.92 34.76
N VAL A 210 -21.19 -8.92 34.06
CA VAL A 210 -21.94 -9.75 33.10
C VAL A 210 -22.23 -11.12 33.73
N SER A 211 -23.27 -11.80 33.27
CA SER A 211 -23.74 -13.08 33.83
C SER A 211 -23.91 -14.18 32.77
N PRO A 212 -22.88 -14.49 31.96
CA PRO A 212 -23.02 -15.28 30.73
C PRO A 212 -23.41 -16.76 30.99
N SER A 213 -22.94 -17.36 32.08
CA SER A 213 -23.20 -18.76 32.40
C SER A 213 -24.49 -19.01 33.19
N LYS A 214 -25.25 -17.98 33.59
CA LYS A 214 -26.43 -18.15 34.45
C LYS A 214 -27.56 -18.91 33.73
N ASP A 215 -28.42 -19.55 34.52
CA ASP A 215 -29.66 -20.17 34.03
C ASP A 215 -30.51 -19.19 33.20
N ASN A 216 -30.71 -19.50 31.91
CA ASN A 216 -31.47 -18.71 30.95
C ASN A 216 -30.89 -17.29 30.71
N ALA A 217 -29.56 -17.15 30.66
CA ALA A 217 -28.88 -15.92 30.23
C ALA A 217 -29.37 -15.46 28.83
N ASN A 218 -29.87 -14.23 28.73
CA ASN A 218 -30.18 -13.58 27.46
C ASN A 218 -28.94 -12.86 26.89
N GLU A 219 -29.06 -12.17 25.76
CA GLU A 219 -27.90 -11.52 25.13
C GLU A 219 -27.41 -10.28 25.91
N LEU A 220 -28.31 -9.55 26.59
CA LEU A 220 -27.96 -8.44 27.48
C LEU A 220 -27.16 -8.91 28.71
N ASP A 221 -27.49 -10.09 29.25
CA ASP A 221 -26.76 -10.72 30.36
C ASP A 221 -25.32 -11.10 29.98
N LYS A 222 -25.08 -11.44 28.70
CA LYS A 222 -23.77 -11.84 28.15
C LYS A 222 -22.96 -10.67 27.63
N THR A 223 -23.60 -9.56 27.26
CA THR A 223 -22.95 -8.43 26.57
C THR A 223 -22.40 -7.40 27.56
N TYR A 224 -21.07 -7.35 27.67
CA TYR A 224 -20.41 -6.14 28.16
C TYR A 224 -20.62 -5.02 27.13
N TYR A 225 -20.87 -3.81 27.62
CA TYR A 225 -20.86 -2.60 26.79
C TYR A 225 -20.24 -1.47 27.60
N TYR A 226 -19.52 -0.57 26.94
CA TYR A 226 -19.03 0.68 27.50
C TYR A 226 -19.82 1.84 26.91
N LYS A 227 -20.62 2.50 27.76
CA LYS A 227 -21.38 3.69 27.41
C LYS A 227 -20.55 4.93 27.73
N ASN A 228 -19.68 5.30 26.80
CA ASN A 228 -18.73 6.40 26.98
C ASN A 228 -19.49 7.71 27.30
N PRO A 229 -19.22 8.37 28.43
CA PRO A 229 -19.96 9.57 28.82
C PRO A 229 -19.86 10.71 27.80
N LYS A 230 -18.77 10.81 27.03
CA LYS A 230 -18.53 11.88 26.05
C LYS A 230 -17.69 11.41 24.86
N VAL A 231 -18.23 11.55 23.65
CA VAL A 231 -17.50 11.30 22.38
C VAL A 231 -17.72 12.54 21.51
N GLY A 232 -16.72 13.42 21.42
CA GLY A 232 -16.88 14.74 20.77
C GLY A 232 -18.06 15.54 21.34
N ASN A 233 -18.99 15.91 20.47
CA ASN A 233 -20.26 16.57 20.80
C ASN A 233 -21.31 15.62 21.41
N GLN A 234 -21.26 14.32 21.05
CA GLN A 234 -22.21 13.31 21.54
C GLN A 234 -22.02 12.90 23.01
N ASN A 235 -23.09 12.34 23.59
CA ASN A 235 -23.18 12.06 25.03
C ASN A 235 -23.77 10.67 25.30
N LYS A 236 -23.04 9.82 26.06
CA LYS A 236 -23.49 8.46 26.40
C LYS A 236 -23.75 7.56 25.17
N LEU A 237 -22.81 7.57 24.22
CA LEU A 237 -22.75 6.65 23.10
C LEU A 237 -22.12 5.32 23.56
N VAL A 238 -22.65 4.18 23.15
CA VAL A 238 -21.93 2.89 23.30
C VAL A 238 -20.77 2.87 22.32
N THR A 239 -19.55 2.68 22.82
CA THR A 239 -18.31 2.71 22.00
C THR A 239 -17.56 1.39 21.96
N ILE A 240 -17.73 0.54 22.97
CA ILE A 240 -17.21 -0.83 23.03
C ILE A 240 -18.35 -1.78 23.37
N GLY A 241 -18.42 -2.92 22.69
CA GLY A 241 -19.26 -4.07 23.01
C GLY A 241 -18.45 -5.36 23.00
N VAL A 242 -18.62 -6.24 23.99
CA VAL A 242 -17.95 -7.55 24.03
C VAL A 242 -18.96 -8.60 24.50
N HIS A 243 -19.18 -9.64 23.70
CA HIS A 243 -20.10 -10.73 24.02
C HIS A 243 -19.35 -11.88 24.72
N PHE A 244 -19.82 -12.28 25.90
CA PHE A 244 -19.27 -13.40 26.66
C PHE A 244 -20.11 -14.66 26.43
N LYS A 245 -19.57 -15.61 25.65
CA LYS A 245 -20.18 -16.91 25.33
C LYS A 245 -20.44 -17.75 26.58
N ASN A 246 -19.45 -17.79 27.47
CA ASN A 246 -19.46 -18.49 28.74
C ASN A 246 -18.34 -17.94 29.65
N ALA A 247 -18.41 -18.25 30.94
CA ALA A 247 -17.35 -17.99 31.90
C ALA A 247 -17.10 -19.20 32.80
N PHE A 248 -15.85 -19.42 33.19
CA PHE A 248 -15.43 -20.54 34.03
C PHE A 248 -14.39 -20.11 35.07
N ARG A 249 -14.66 -20.45 36.33
CA ARG A 249 -13.77 -20.23 37.46
C ARG A 249 -12.72 -21.34 37.56
N GLY A 250 -11.48 -21.05 37.16
CA GLY A 250 -10.38 -21.99 37.26
C GLY A 250 -9.75 -22.05 38.66
N ALA A 251 -8.87 -23.03 38.87
CA ALA A 251 -8.18 -23.22 40.15
C ALA A 251 -7.02 -22.24 40.39
N SER A 252 -6.58 -21.53 39.35
CA SER A 252 -5.43 -20.59 39.37
C SER A 252 -5.68 -19.28 38.62
N GLN A 253 -6.56 -19.27 37.62
CA GLN A 253 -7.05 -18.09 36.91
C GLN A 253 -8.52 -18.28 36.56
N ASP A 254 -9.25 -17.17 36.53
CA ASP A 254 -10.60 -17.10 35.96
C ASP A 254 -10.51 -16.92 34.44
N LEU A 255 -11.41 -17.52 33.67
CA LEU A 255 -11.41 -17.46 32.20
C LEU A 255 -12.82 -17.31 31.62
N ALA A 256 -12.90 -16.80 30.39
CA ALA A 256 -14.13 -16.73 29.62
C ALA A 256 -13.87 -16.90 28.11
N SER A 257 -14.77 -17.58 27.40
CA SER A 257 -14.87 -17.45 25.94
C SER A 257 -15.63 -16.18 25.59
N ILE A 258 -15.12 -15.40 24.65
CA ILE A 258 -15.84 -14.34 23.95
C ILE A 258 -15.94 -14.70 22.46
N ASP A 259 -17.03 -14.29 21.82
CA ASP A 259 -17.37 -14.52 20.40
C ASP A 259 -18.20 -13.33 19.90
N GLY A 260 -17.52 -12.19 19.77
CA GLY A 260 -18.13 -10.88 19.52
C GLY A 260 -17.35 -9.74 20.16
N ILE A 261 -16.72 -8.91 19.33
CA ILE A 261 -16.08 -7.65 19.70
C ILE A 261 -16.56 -6.54 18.74
N TRP A 262 -17.03 -5.44 19.31
CA TRP A 262 -17.35 -4.20 18.61
C TRP A 262 -16.59 -3.05 19.25
N GLN A 263 -15.94 -2.21 18.46
CA GLN A 263 -15.33 -0.97 18.91
C GLN A 263 -15.38 0.12 17.84
N ILE A 264 -15.82 1.30 18.26
CA ILE A 264 -15.63 2.57 17.53
C ILE A 264 -14.71 3.50 18.32
N SER A 265 -14.03 4.39 17.60
CA SER A 265 -13.12 5.40 18.17
C SER A 265 -13.85 6.34 19.11
N ASP A 266 -13.18 6.76 20.20
CA ASP A 266 -13.65 7.87 21.05
C ASP A 266 -13.14 9.25 20.62
N THR A 267 -12.37 9.29 19.52
CA THR A 267 -11.83 10.50 18.89
C THR A 267 -12.51 10.71 17.52
N PRO A 268 -13.66 11.39 17.47
CA PRO A 268 -14.45 11.50 16.25
C PRO A 268 -13.87 12.49 15.23
N THR A 269 -14.26 12.30 13.98
CA THR A 269 -13.99 13.19 12.84
C THR A 269 -15.15 14.17 12.66
N GLU A 270 -14.86 15.46 12.53
CA GLU A 270 -15.89 16.50 12.37
C GLU A 270 -16.47 16.51 10.95
N VAL A 271 -17.79 16.44 10.85
CA VAL A 271 -18.57 16.61 9.60
C VAL A 271 -19.59 17.72 9.81
N LYS A 272 -19.08 18.96 9.79
CA LYS A 272 -19.82 20.19 10.07
C LYS A 272 -19.84 21.07 8.83
N ALA A 273 -20.95 21.79 8.60
CA ALA A 273 -21.04 22.73 7.48
C ALA A 273 -19.95 23.81 7.58
N ASP A 274 -19.34 24.13 6.43
CA ASP A 274 -18.18 25.02 6.30
C ASP A 274 -16.84 24.49 6.89
N THR A 275 -16.74 23.22 7.31
CA THR A 275 -15.44 22.58 7.62
C THR A 275 -14.67 22.26 6.32
N GLU A 276 -13.42 22.71 6.24
CA GLU A 276 -12.52 22.50 5.09
C GLU A 276 -11.66 21.23 5.24
N TYR A 277 -11.54 20.48 4.15
CA TYR A 277 -10.68 19.32 3.96
C TYR A 277 -9.86 19.52 2.67
N ASP A 278 -8.73 20.23 2.81
CA ASP A 278 -7.81 20.68 1.75
C ASP A 278 -8.45 21.53 0.63
N LYS A 279 -9.04 20.91 -0.40
CA LYS A 279 -9.73 21.60 -1.52
C LYS A 279 -11.25 21.45 -1.46
N MET A 280 -11.78 20.63 -0.55
CA MET A 280 -13.21 20.33 -0.42
C MET A 280 -13.76 20.91 0.88
N THR A 281 -14.88 21.63 0.80
CA THR A 281 -15.61 22.18 1.96
C THR A 281 -16.90 21.38 2.16
N ILE A 282 -17.25 21.01 3.41
CA ILE A 282 -18.55 20.41 3.74
C ILE A 282 -19.65 21.44 3.45
N ASN A 283 -20.56 21.08 2.54
CA ASN A 283 -21.63 21.93 2.05
C ASN A 283 -22.95 21.67 2.82
N THR A 284 -23.27 20.40 3.09
CA THR A 284 -24.43 20.00 3.90
C THR A 284 -24.17 18.73 4.67
N VAL A 285 -24.69 18.64 5.90
CA VAL A 285 -24.93 17.36 6.59
C VAL A 285 -26.42 17.24 6.91
N ASP A 286 -27.08 16.31 6.24
CA ASP A 286 -28.47 15.94 6.50
C ASP A 286 -28.49 14.71 7.41
N ALA A 287 -28.58 14.96 8.72
CA ALA A 287 -28.66 13.92 9.74
C ALA A 287 -29.96 13.07 9.68
N THR A 288 -30.96 13.49 8.91
CA THR A 288 -32.27 12.81 8.78
C THR A 288 -32.22 11.77 7.67
N ASN A 289 -31.75 12.16 6.48
CA ASN A 289 -31.55 11.27 5.35
C ASN A 289 -30.18 10.55 5.39
N GLY A 290 -29.27 11.00 6.26
CA GLY A 290 -27.94 10.44 6.45
C GLY A 290 -26.98 10.77 5.30
N VAL A 291 -27.03 11.99 4.78
CA VAL A 291 -26.26 12.43 3.61
C VAL A 291 -25.26 13.52 3.99
N ILE A 292 -24.01 13.36 3.60
CA ILE A 292 -23.01 14.43 3.59
C ILE A 292 -22.79 14.85 2.14
N THR A 293 -22.74 16.17 1.87
CA THR A 293 -22.21 16.70 0.60
C THR A 293 -21.03 17.63 0.87
N MET A 294 -20.03 17.59 0.00
CA MET A 294 -18.90 18.51 -0.04
C MET A 294 -18.76 19.05 -1.46
N ASN A 295 -18.29 20.29 -1.60
CA ASN A 295 -17.92 20.87 -2.89
C ASN A 295 -16.70 21.77 -2.75
N ASN A 296 -16.11 22.20 -3.86
CA ASN A 296 -14.91 23.03 -3.84
C ASN A 296 -15.24 24.54 -3.65
N LYS A 297 -15.96 24.86 -2.56
CA LYS A 297 -16.53 26.19 -2.31
C LYS A 297 -15.50 27.30 -2.25
N ASP A 298 -14.45 27.09 -1.48
CA ASP A 298 -13.46 28.11 -1.13
C ASP A 298 -12.15 27.94 -1.94
N ASN A 299 -12.08 26.87 -2.73
CA ASN A 299 -10.88 26.40 -3.42
C ASN A 299 -11.15 26.16 -4.92
N ALA A 300 -10.73 27.09 -5.78
CA ALA A 300 -10.78 26.88 -7.23
C ALA A 300 -9.69 25.88 -7.68
N VAL A 301 -10.09 24.75 -8.28
CA VAL A 301 -9.17 23.72 -8.78
C VAL A 301 -9.06 23.81 -10.31
N THR A 302 -7.85 23.59 -10.85
CA THR A 302 -7.59 23.54 -12.30
C THR A 302 -6.69 22.36 -12.60
N LEU A 303 -7.08 21.57 -13.61
CA LEU A 303 -6.33 20.40 -14.07
C LEU A 303 -5.22 20.86 -15.04
N SER A 304 -4.16 21.43 -14.45
CA SER A 304 -2.90 21.75 -15.13
C SER A 304 -2.15 20.48 -15.54
N LYS A 305 -1.28 20.55 -16.56
CA LYS A 305 -0.38 19.44 -16.94
C LYS A 305 0.53 19.02 -15.79
N ASN A 306 0.96 17.75 -15.81
CA ASN A 306 2.03 17.19 -14.97
C ASN A 306 1.89 17.57 -13.48
N LYS A 307 0.73 17.26 -12.90
CA LYS A 307 0.40 17.76 -11.57
C LYS A 307 -0.39 16.76 -10.74
N ASP A 308 0.25 16.33 -9.66
CA ASP A 308 -0.44 15.78 -8.50
C ASP A 308 -1.06 16.92 -7.66
N THR A 309 -2.27 16.69 -7.15
CA THR A 309 -3.01 17.65 -6.34
C THR A 309 -3.89 16.92 -5.33
N THR A 310 -3.58 17.07 -4.05
CA THR A 310 -4.47 16.63 -2.98
C THR A 310 -5.79 17.38 -3.07
N LEU A 311 -6.89 16.61 -3.07
CA LEU A 311 -8.27 17.12 -3.13
C LEU A 311 -8.87 17.19 -1.72
N MET A 312 -8.65 16.12 -0.97
CA MET A 312 -8.99 15.93 0.45
C MET A 312 -8.09 14.81 0.98
N PRO A 313 -7.97 14.61 2.31
CA PRO A 313 -7.24 13.47 2.84
C PRO A 313 -7.66 12.14 2.21
N GLY A 314 -6.70 11.26 1.95
CA GLY A 314 -6.93 9.96 1.29
C GLY A 314 -7.23 10.03 -0.22
N VAL A 315 -7.49 11.20 -0.82
CA VAL A 315 -7.81 11.34 -2.25
C VAL A 315 -7.05 12.47 -2.92
N ASN A 316 -6.17 12.10 -3.84
CA ASN A 316 -5.41 12.97 -4.72
C ASN A 316 -5.97 12.93 -6.15
N ILE A 317 -5.54 13.87 -6.99
CA ILE A 317 -5.77 13.93 -8.43
C ILE A 317 -4.41 13.90 -9.12
N LYS A 318 -4.21 13.07 -10.14
CA LYS A 318 -3.06 13.14 -11.06
C LYS A 318 -3.53 13.57 -12.45
N THR A 319 -2.72 14.38 -13.14
CA THR A 319 -2.96 14.83 -14.52
C THR A 319 -1.79 14.47 -15.44
N ALA A 320 -2.08 14.20 -16.72
CA ALA A 320 -1.06 13.95 -17.74
C ALA A 320 -0.13 15.14 -17.96
N ASP A 321 1.13 14.90 -18.32
CA ASP A 321 1.94 15.89 -19.04
C ASP A 321 1.61 15.86 -20.54
N ASN A 322 0.45 16.42 -20.91
CA ASN A 322 0.00 16.44 -22.31
C ASN A 322 -0.97 17.61 -22.55
N ASP A 323 -1.04 18.13 -23.79
CA ASP A 323 -2.10 19.08 -24.17
C ASP A 323 -3.49 18.41 -24.24
N THR A 324 -3.49 17.10 -24.46
CA THR A 324 -4.69 16.25 -24.36
C THR A 324 -4.97 15.94 -22.90
N LEU A 325 -6.03 16.51 -22.33
CA LEU A 325 -6.40 16.25 -20.94
C LEU A 325 -6.68 14.77 -20.70
N ARG A 326 -5.88 14.15 -19.83
CA ARG A 326 -6.16 12.90 -19.13
C ARG A 326 -5.88 13.10 -17.64
N PHE A 327 -6.69 12.50 -16.79
CA PHE A 327 -6.60 12.62 -15.33
C PHE A 327 -7.26 11.44 -14.63
N TYR A 328 -6.91 11.20 -13.37
CA TYR A 328 -7.63 10.30 -12.48
C TYR A 328 -7.51 10.77 -11.03
N ILE A 329 -8.44 10.31 -10.19
CA ILE A 329 -8.27 10.35 -8.73
C ILE A 329 -7.48 9.12 -8.26
N TYR A 330 -6.72 9.25 -7.17
CA TYR A 330 -6.01 8.13 -6.57
C TYR A 330 -5.93 8.22 -5.05
N LYS A 331 -5.83 7.06 -4.39
CA LYS A 331 -5.43 6.93 -2.99
C LYS A 331 -4.00 6.37 -2.99
N GLU A 332 -3.10 7.03 -2.27
CA GLU A 332 -1.78 6.46 -1.96
C GLU A 332 -1.86 5.72 -0.62
N ILE A 333 -1.18 4.59 -0.53
CA ILE A 333 -1.00 3.80 0.69
C ILE A 333 0.49 3.66 0.91
N THR A 334 0.97 3.96 2.12
CA THR A 334 2.41 3.94 2.50
C THR A 334 2.69 2.94 3.64
N GLU A 335 1.63 2.47 4.26
CA GLU A 335 1.59 1.56 5.38
C GLU A 335 2.07 0.16 4.97
N PRO A 336 2.90 -0.52 5.77
CA PRO A 336 3.28 -1.91 5.53
C PRO A 336 2.09 -2.87 5.58
N GLY A 337 1.98 -3.75 4.59
CA GLY A 337 0.88 -4.71 4.50
C GLY A 337 0.73 -5.36 3.12
N GLU A 338 -0.30 -6.19 3.00
CA GLU A 338 -0.76 -6.77 1.73
C GLU A 338 -2.01 -6.04 1.24
N TYR A 339 -2.00 -5.61 -0.02
CA TYR A 339 -3.02 -4.75 -0.62
C TYR A 339 -3.52 -5.32 -1.96
N GLN A 340 -4.77 -5.04 -2.28
CA GLN A 340 -5.40 -5.43 -3.55
C GLN A 340 -5.66 -4.19 -4.42
N VAL A 341 -4.84 -3.97 -5.43
CA VAL A 341 -5.10 -2.97 -6.47
C VAL A 341 -6.15 -3.56 -7.42
N ARG A 342 -7.44 -3.40 -7.07
CA ARG A 342 -8.57 -3.96 -7.85
C ARG A 342 -8.95 -3.11 -9.06
N GLY A 343 -9.65 -3.74 -10.00
CA GLY A 343 -10.38 -3.05 -11.05
C GLY A 343 -11.85 -2.80 -10.71
N ALA A 344 -12.59 -2.36 -11.73
CA ALA A 344 -14.02 -2.12 -11.64
C ALA A 344 -14.80 -3.41 -11.27
N VAL A 345 -15.91 -3.25 -10.56
CA VAL A 345 -16.76 -4.35 -10.09
C VAL A 345 -17.72 -4.79 -11.20
N ALA A 346 -17.84 -6.11 -11.38
CA ALA A 346 -18.68 -6.74 -12.38
C ALA A 346 -19.77 -7.64 -11.76
N THR A 347 -20.94 -7.66 -12.38
CA THR A 347 -22.09 -8.53 -12.03
C THR A 347 -22.47 -9.52 -13.13
N GLY A 348 -21.79 -9.47 -14.28
CA GLY A 348 -22.06 -10.27 -15.46
C GLY A 348 -20.85 -10.35 -16.38
N ASP A 349 -21.08 -10.45 -17.70
CA ASP A 349 -20.07 -10.18 -18.73
C ASP A 349 -19.38 -8.82 -18.47
N PHE A 350 -18.05 -8.77 -18.58
CA PHE A 350 -17.29 -7.53 -18.35
C PHE A 350 -15.97 -7.53 -19.14
N ALA A 351 -15.38 -6.35 -19.33
CA ALA A 351 -14.08 -6.18 -19.96
C ALA A 351 -13.21 -5.20 -19.14
N TRP A 352 -12.04 -5.66 -18.71
CA TRP A 352 -11.05 -4.82 -18.02
C TRP A 352 -9.97 -4.32 -18.98
N ASN A 353 -9.50 -3.09 -18.74
CA ASN A 353 -8.43 -2.39 -19.46
C ASN A 353 -7.72 -1.41 -18.49
N PRO A 354 -6.59 -0.78 -18.85
CA PRO A 354 -5.85 0.06 -17.91
C PRO A 354 -6.62 1.31 -17.43
N GLN A 355 -7.71 1.66 -18.12
CA GLN A 355 -8.63 2.74 -17.79
C GLN A 355 -9.65 2.36 -16.71
N ASN A 356 -9.92 1.07 -16.46
CA ASN A 356 -10.85 0.60 -15.42
C ASN A 356 -10.27 -0.48 -14.48
N PHE A 357 -9.04 -0.94 -14.72
CA PHE A 357 -8.28 -1.82 -13.85
C PHE A 357 -6.94 -1.18 -13.50
N ALA A 358 -6.82 -0.70 -12.25
CA ALA A 358 -5.64 -0.03 -11.75
C ALA A 358 -4.37 -0.92 -11.71
N GLY A 359 -4.54 -2.25 -11.68
CA GLY A 359 -3.42 -3.20 -11.67
C GLY A 359 -2.65 -3.25 -13.00
N PHE A 360 -3.32 -3.07 -14.14
CA PHE A 360 -2.67 -3.06 -15.46
C PHE A 360 -1.78 -1.81 -15.64
N TYR A 361 -0.72 -1.99 -16.44
CA TYR A 361 0.22 -0.92 -16.77
C TYR A 361 -0.48 0.22 -17.53
N TYR A 362 -0.25 1.46 -17.09
CA TYR A 362 -0.71 2.66 -17.77
C TYR A 362 0.28 3.81 -17.62
N ASP A 363 0.67 4.42 -18.75
CA ASP A 363 1.37 5.70 -18.81
C ASP A 363 0.38 6.79 -19.25
N ILE A 364 0.06 7.69 -18.33
CA ILE A 364 -0.89 8.79 -18.54
C ILE A 364 -0.33 9.94 -19.41
N LYS A 365 1.00 10.16 -19.43
CA LYS A 365 1.69 11.16 -20.27
C LYS A 365 1.46 10.80 -21.74
N ASN A 366 1.76 9.55 -22.09
CA ASN A 366 1.75 9.06 -23.48
C ASN A 366 0.47 8.32 -23.89
N ASP A 367 -0.46 8.04 -22.96
CA ASP A 367 -1.68 7.23 -23.17
C ASP A 367 -1.41 5.76 -23.52
N LEU A 368 -0.30 5.21 -23.00
CA LEU A 368 0.15 3.85 -23.30
C LEU A 368 -0.42 2.87 -22.27
N GLY A 369 -1.04 1.80 -22.76
CA GLY A 369 -1.74 0.82 -21.95
C GLY A 369 -2.41 -0.20 -22.86
N THR A 370 -1.84 -1.41 -22.91
CA THR A 370 -2.04 -2.34 -24.03
C THR A 370 -2.97 -3.51 -23.75
N GLU A 371 -3.25 -3.78 -22.48
CA GLU A 371 -3.91 -4.98 -21.98
C GLU A 371 -5.45 -4.89 -22.06
N THR A 372 -6.14 -5.91 -22.59
CA THR A 372 -7.59 -6.10 -22.40
C THR A 372 -7.87 -7.49 -21.83
N LEU A 373 -8.91 -7.59 -21.01
CA LEU A 373 -9.31 -8.83 -20.35
C LEU A 373 -10.84 -8.95 -20.36
N ASP A 374 -11.33 -9.70 -21.33
CA ASP A 374 -12.75 -9.90 -21.63
C ASP A 374 -13.26 -11.20 -20.99
N PHE A 375 -14.25 -11.08 -20.11
CA PHE A 375 -14.92 -12.19 -19.44
C PHE A 375 -16.30 -12.43 -20.06
N LYS A 376 -16.56 -13.70 -20.41
CA LYS A 376 -17.82 -14.19 -21.00
C LYS A 376 -18.39 -15.33 -20.16
N LEU A 377 -19.53 -15.05 -19.52
CA LEU A 377 -20.16 -15.97 -18.58
C LEU A 377 -21.12 -16.94 -19.27
N THR A 378 -21.00 -18.21 -18.90
CA THR A 378 -21.91 -19.30 -19.23
C THR A 378 -22.61 -19.83 -17.98
N GLU A 379 -23.60 -20.70 -18.18
CA GLU A 379 -24.58 -21.12 -17.16
C GLU A 379 -23.93 -21.62 -15.85
N GLY A 380 -24.34 -21.01 -14.73
CA GLY A 380 -23.79 -21.28 -13.39
C GLY A 380 -22.52 -20.48 -13.08
N ASN A 381 -22.43 -19.24 -13.56
CA ASN A 381 -21.33 -18.30 -13.33
C ASN A 381 -19.95 -18.87 -13.75
N LYS A 382 -19.90 -19.46 -14.95
CA LYS A 382 -18.69 -20.13 -15.46
C LYS A 382 -18.04 -19.32 -16.56
N LEU A 383 -16.72 -19.22 -16.51
CA LEU A 383 -15.90 -18.77 -17.62
C LEU A 383 -15.44 -20.05 -18.32
N SER A 384 -16.23 -20.51 -19.29
CA SER A 384 -16.01 -21.77 -20.00
C SER A 384 -16.74 -21.78 -21.34
N GLY A 385 -16.20 -22.49 -22.32
CA GLY A 385 -16.74 -22.60 -23.68
C GLY A 385 -15.69 -23.09 -24.68
N ASP A 386 -16.12 -23.38 -25.91
CA ASP A 386 -15.22 -23.70 -27.02
C ASP A 386 -14.72 -22.44 -27.72
N GLU A 387 -15.52 -21.73 -28.53
CA GLU A 387 -15.17 -20.36 -28.96
C GLU A 387 -16.42 -19.47 -29.07
N PRO A 388 -16.38 -18.20 -28.59
CA PRO A 388 -15.28 -17.59 -27.82
C PRO A 388 -15.12 -18.26 -26.45
N ARG A 389 -13.88 -18.27 -25.94
CA ARG A 389 -13.56 -18.73 -24.58
C ARG A 389 -14.19 -17.85 -23.50
N GLY A 390 -14.32 -18.40 -22.30
CA GLY A 390 -14.90 -17.69 -21.15
C GLY A 390 -14.02 -16.56 -20.61
N VAL A 391 -12.70 -16.66 -20.81
CA VAL A 391 -11.76 -15.54 -20.65
C VAL A 391 -10.96 -15.40 -21.93
N THR A 392 -10.89 -14.18 -22.47
CA THR A 392 -9.94 -13.77 -23.50
C THR A 392 -9.10 -12.62 -22.94
N TYR A 393 -7.78 -12.76 -22.99
CA TYR A 393 -6.83 -11.68 -22.71
C TYR A 393 -6.12 -11.33 -24.02
N THR A 394 -6.01 -10.04 -24.32
CA THR A 394 -5.27 -9.53 -25.47
C THR A 394 -4.29 -8.46 -25.01
N THR A 395 -3.10 -8.41 -25.60
CA THR A 395 -2.22 -7.26 -25.45
C THR A 395 -1.54 -6.94 -26.77
N THR A 396 -1.43 -5.65 -27.11
CA THR A 396 -0.90 -5.16 -28.39
C THR A 396 0.20 -4.14 -28.16
N ALA A 397 1.42 -4.40 -28.61
CA ALA A 397 2.55 -3.51 -28.43
C ALA A 397 2.30 -2.11 -29.02
N GLN A 398 2.64 -1.08 -28.25
CA GLN A 398 2.59 0.32 -28.65
C GLN A 398 4.01 0.90 -28.73
N ASN A 399 4.17 2.03 -29.41
CA ASN A 399 5.46 2.72 -29.45
C ASN A 399 5.61 3.63 -28.22
N LYS A 400 6.73 3.51 -27.50
CA LYS A 400 7.19 4.48 -26.49
C LYS A 400 8.49 5.13 -26.96
N GLU A 401 8.58 6.45 -26.84
CA GLU A 401 9.82 7.19 -26.96
C GLU A 401 10.66 6.98 -25.68
N TYR A 402 11.97 6.80 -25.80
CA TYR A 402 12.86 6.80 -24.63
C TYR A 402 12.76 8.14 -23.91
N GLU A 403 12.99 8.20 -22.60
CA GLU A 403 13.04 9.51 -21.93
C GLU A 403 14.17 10.38 -22.53
N ARG A 404 15.29 9.75 -22.94
CA ARG A 404 16.26 10.35 -23.87
C ARG A 404 15.74 10.33 -25.33
N GLU A 405 14.82 11.24 -25.65
CA GLU A 405 14.07 11.34 -26.93
C GLU A 405 14.90 11.08 -28.20
N ILE A 406 16.15 11.57 -28.27
CA ILE A 406 17.04 11.45 -29.44
C ILE A 406 17.43 10.00 -29.78
N TRP A 407 17.30 9.04 -28.86
CA TRP A 407 17.43 7.61 -29.17
C TRP A 407 16.22 7.03 -29.93
N GLY A 408 15.16 7.82 -30.15
CA GLY A 408 13.99 7.42 -30.95
C GLY A 408 12.93 6.71 -30.11
N SER A 409 12.54 5.51 -30.52
CA SER A 409 11.48 4.75 -29.83
C SER A 409 11.70 3.24 -29.83
N TYR A 410 10.94 2.57 -28.96
CA TYR A 410 10.86 1.11 -28.87
C TYR A 410 9.40 0.67 -28.75
N LYS A 411 9.17 -0.64 -28.87
CA LYS A 411 7.86 -1.26 -28.63
C LYS A 411 7.73 -1.65 -27.16
N ILE A 412 6.80 -1.00 -26.47
CA ILE A 412 6.39 -1.36 -25.11
C ILE A 412 5.13 -2.23 -25.17
N ILE A 413 5.02 -3.20 -24.27
CA ILE A 413 3.83 -4.03 -24.10
C ILE A 413 3.58 -4.30 -22.62
N GLY A 414 2.34 -4.13 -22.17
CA GLY A 414 1.87 -4.65 -20.89
C GLY A 414 1.64 -6.15 -21.01
N PHE A 415 2.16 -6.93 -20.07
CA PHE A 415 1.95 -8.37 -20.02
C PHE A 415 1.83 -8.80 -18.55
N GLN A 416 0.72 -9.45 -18.19
CA GLN A 416 0.47 -9.95 -16.83
C GLN A 416 0.55 -8.81 -15.78
N ALA A 417 -0.01 -7.64 -16.12
CA ALA A 417 0.00 -6.44 -15.29
C ALA A 417 1.40 -5.86 -14.99
N GLU A 418 2.40 -6.13 -15.83
CA GLU A 418 3.76 -5.58 -15.78
C GLU A 418 4.21 -5.05 -17.16
N LYS A 419 5.19 -4.12 -17.19
CA LYS A 419 5.70 -3.52 -18.45
C LYS A 419 6.90 -4.29 -19.02
N TYR A 420 6.88 -4.54 -20.33
CA TYR A 420 7.93 -5.25 -21.07
C TYR A 420 8.31 -4.52 -22.36
N PHE A 421 9.53 -4.79 -22.81
CA PHE A 421 10.03 -4.49 -24.14
C PHE A 421 9.66 -5.64 -25.09
N ALA A 422 9.22 -5.28 -26.31
CA ALA A 422 8.81 -6.23 -27.36
C ALA A 422 9.64 -6.09 -28.65
N GLY A 423 10.56 -5.14 -28.72
CA GLY A 423 11.41 -4.90 -29.89
C GLY A 423 11.79 -3.43 -30.10
N TYR A 424 12.84 -3.19 -30.88
CA TYR A 424 13.25 -1.85 -31.29
C TYR A 424 12.46 -1.37 -32.52
N ASN A 425 12.11 -0.08 -32.57
CA ASN A 425 11.61 0.56 -33.78
C ASN A 425 12.76 1.08 -34.64
N GLN A 426 12.53 1.20 -35.95
CA GLN A 426 13.52 1.80 -36.84
C GLN A 426 13.50 3.33 -36.71
N GLY A 427 14.67 3.92 -36.51
CA GLY A 427 14.89 5.37 -36.50
C GLY A 427 15.12 5.96 -37.89
N VAL A 428 15.81 7.10 -37.94
CA VAL A 428 16.22 7.77 -39.18
C VAL A 428 17.59 7.26 -39.64
N ASP A 429 18.59 7.34 -38.77
CA ASP A 429 19.94 6.80 -38.96
C ASP A 429 20.72 6.73 -37.63
N GLU A 430 21.82 5.98 -37.59
CA GLU A 430 22.66 5.80 -36.39
C GLU A 430 23.36 7.09 -35.92
N ALA A 431 23.78 7.96 -36.85
CA ALA A 431 24.53 9.18 -36.52
C ALA A 431 23.65 10.23 -35.83
N SER A 432 22.35 10.23 -36.14
CA SER A 432 21.32 11.01 -35.47
C SER A 432 20.97 10.53 -34.05
N GLY A 433 21.47 9.36 -33.63
CA GLY A 433 21.10 8.68 -32.39
C GLY A 433 19.88 7.76 -32.51
N SER A 434 18.93 8.12 -33.39
CA SER A 434 17.58 7.52 -33.40
C SER A 434 17.50 6.06 -33.85
N ASP A 435 18.52 5.52 -34.52
CA ASP A 435 18.53 4.12 -35.00
C ASP A 435 19.56 3.23 -34.29
N ILE A 436 20.35 3.75 -33.31
CA ILE A 436 21.52 3.06 -32.75
C ILE A 436 21.17 1.64 -32.25
N PHE A 437 20.18 1.50 -31.36
CA PHE A 437 19.86 0.20 -30.78
C PHE A 437 19.18 -0.77 -31.78
N TYR A 438 18.52 -0.24 -32.81
CA TYR A 438 17.85 -1.01 -33.87
C TYR A 438 18.82 -1.54 -34.95
N ALA A 439 19.81 -0.73 -35.32
CA ALA A 439 20.85 -1.08 -36.28
C ALA A 439 21.89 -2.04 -35.68
N GLU A 440 22.24 -1.83 -34.40
CA GLU A 440 23.23 -2.65 -33.70
C GLU A 440 22.66 -3.99 -33.19
N SER A 441 21.34 -4.09 -32.98
CA SER A 441 20.68 -5.36 -32.65
C SER A 441 20.50 -6.24 -33.89
N THR A 442 20.90 -7.52 -33.81
CA THR A 442 20.63 -8.49 -34.89
C THR A 442 19.19 -9.00 -34.82
N ASP A 443 18.83 -9.63 -33.70
CA ASP A 443 17.47 -10.07 -33.42
C ASP A 443 16.81 -9.01 -32.54
N ARG A 444 15.82 -8.29 -33.09
CA ARG A 444 15.37 -6.97 -32.57
C ARG A 444 13.85 -6.83 -32.38
N ASN A 445 13.13 -7.94 -32.44
CA ASN A 445 11.68 -8.02 -32.25
C ASN A 445 11.41 -9.26 -31.40
N SER A 446 11.31 -9.10 -30.07
CA SER A 446 11.27 -10.19 -29.08
C SER A 446 10.14 -11.20 -29.36
N LEU A 447 9.01 -10.70 -29.86
CA LEU A 447 7.86 -11.51 -30.29
C LEU A 447 8.18 -12.45 -31.48
N SER A 448 9.18 -12.16 -32.32
CA SER A 448 9.63 -13.08 -33.39
C SER A 448 10.39 -14.28 -32.86
N ASP A 449 10.91 -14.19 -31.64
CA ASP A 449 11.68 -15.21 -30.93
C ASP A 449 10.89 -15.82 -29.76
N GLU A 450 9.57 -15.56 -29.72
CA GLU A 450 8.60 -16.04 -28.73
C GLU A 450 8.93 -15.62 -27.29
N GLN A 451 9.42 -14.39 -27.09
CA GLN A 451 9.85 -13.87 -25.78
C GLN A 451 9.59 -12.36 -25.56
N LEU A 452 9.75 -11.91 -24.30
CA LEU A 452 9.68 -10.52 -23.85
C LEU A 452 10.74 -10.22 -22.78
N GLU A 453 11.37 -9.04 -22.84
CA GLU A 453 12.36 -8.59 -21.85
C GLU A 453 11.76 -7.55 -20.91
N LYS A 454 12.04 -7.60 -19.60
CA LYS A 454 11.62 -6.54 -18.67
C LYS A 454 12.40 -5.25 -18.96
N ILE A 455 11.71 -4.11 -18.92
CA ILE A 455 12.36 -2.78 -18.96
C ILE A 455 12.84 -2.46 -17.54
N LEU A 456 14.15 -2.30 -17.38
CA LEU A 456 14.80 -2.09 -16.08
C LEU A 456 15.20 -0.63 -15.86
N MET A 457 15.68 0.05 -16.90
CA MET A 457 16.03 1.49 -16.88
C MET A 457 15.67 2.14 -18.22
N ASP A 458 15.13 3.36 -18.16
CA ASP A 458 14.78 4.23 -19.29
C ASP A 458 14.73 5.65 -18.70
N ASP A 459 15.85 6.36 -18.80
CA ASP A 459 16.21 7.48 -17.91
C ASP A 459 17.16 8.45 -18.63
N ASP A 460 17.05 9.76 -18.39
CA ASP A 460 17.91 10.81 -18.97
C ASP A 460 18.55 11.78 -17.96
N ASP A 461 18.43 11.53 -16.65
CA ASP A 461 18.93 12.42 -15.59
C ASP A 461 20.48 12.56 -15.65
N GLU A 462 21.00 13.80 -15.50
CA GLU A 462 22.45 14.03 -15.56
C GLU A 462 23.16 13.61 -14.27
N MET A 463 23.94 12.53 -14.35
CA MET A 463 24.77 12.03 -13.25
C MET A 463 26.26 11.91 -13.60
N THR A 464 27.13 11.98 -12.59
CA THR A 464 28.59 11.85 -12.75
C THR A 464 29.08 10.46 -12.37
N VAL A 465 29.75 9.77 -13.29
CA VAL A 465 30.44 8.49 -13.07
C VAL A 465 31.95 8.74 -12.95
N THR A 466 32.66 7.96 -12.13
CA THR A 466 34.13 8.08 -12.00
C THR A 466 34.85 6.73 -12.11
N SER A 467 36.14 6.78 -12.39
CA SER A 467 37.06 5.63 -12.33
C SER A 467 37.22 5.03 -10.92
N GLY A 468 36.74 5.71 -9.86
CA GLY A 468 36.65 5.17 -8.50
C GLY A 468 35.28 4.58 -8.15
N THR A 469 34.23 4.98 -8.88
CA THR A 469 32.83 4.62 -8.61
C THR A 469 32.14 4.25 -9.93
N PRO A 470 32.10 2.95 -10.30
CA PRO A 470 31.38 2.47 -11.47
C PRO A 470 29.89 2.81 -11.44
N LEU A 471 29.28 2.96 -12.61
CA LEU A 471 27.84 3.00 -12.75
C LEU A 471 27.27 1.62 -12.39
N LYS A 472 26.41 1.56 -11.36
CA LYS A 472 25.64 0.37 -11.05
C LYS A 472 24.43 0.30 -11.98
N LEU A 473 24.20 -0.88 -12.53
CA LEU A 473 23.05 -1.20 -13.37
C LEU A 473 22.26 -2.35 -12.71
N ALA A 474 21.05 -2.63 -13.20
CA ALA A 474 20.25 -3.72 -12.68
C ALA A 474 20.86 -5.10 -13.05
N GLU A 475 20.38 -6.17 -12.41
CA GLU A 475 20.81 -7.57 -12.66
C GLU A 475 22.32 -7.83 -12.48
N GLY A 476 22.97 -7.12 -11.55
CA GLY A 476 24.38 -7.34 -11.22
C GLY A 476 25.38 -6.78 -12.25
N TYR A 477 24.91 -5.96 -13.18
CA TYR A 477 25.76 -5.28 -14.16
C TYR A 477 26.43 -4.03 -13.56
N GLU A 478 27.69 -3.78 -13.94
CA GLU A 478 28.45 -2.57 -13.56
C GLU A 478 29.31 -2.08 -14.73
N LEU A 479 29.17 -0.79 -15.09
CA LEU A 479 29.94 -0.14 -16.15
C LEU A 479 31.01 0.79 -15.53
N ALA A 480 32.28 0.45 -15.74
CA ALA A 480 33.42 1.11 -15.11
C ALA A 480 34.28 1.90 -16.10
N ILE A 481 34.60 3.16 -15.76
CA ILE A 481 35.63 3.95 -16.43
C ILE A 481 37.01 3.41 -16.03
N LYS A 482 37.76 2.84 -16.98
CA LYS A 482 39.10 2.29 -16.72
C LYS A 482 40.23 3.29 -16.97
N SER A 483 40.06 4.15 -17.97
CA SER A 483 40.99 5.25 -18.26
C SER A 483 40.40 6.21 -19.30
N ILE A 484 40.69 7.50 -19.15
CA ILE A 484 40.55 8.50 -20.23
C ILE A 484 41.92 8.70 -20.91
N ASP A 485 41.94 8.98 -22.22
CA ASP A 485 43.18 9.24 -22.96
C ASP A 485 43.86 10.56 -22.56
N THR A 486 45.03 10.87 -23.14
CA THR A 486 45.79 12.08 -22.76
C THR A 486 45.08 13.38 -23.14
N ASP A 487 44.15 13.29 -24.08
CA ASP A 487 43.55 14.44 -24.75
C ASP A 487 42.15 14.74 -24.16
N GLY A 488 41.66 13.90 -23.24
CA GLY A 488 40.34 13.99 -22.62
C GLY A 488 39.21 13.42 -23.47
N ASN A 489 39.52 12.94 -24.68
CA ASN A 489 38.53 12.71 -25.73
C ASN A 489 37.95 11.30 -25.74
N LYS A 490 38.71 10.31 -25.29
CA LYS A 490 38.31 8.88 -25.34
C LYS A 490 38.23 8.28 -23.96
N VAL A 491 37.13 7.60 -23.67
CA VAL A 491 36.90 6.84 -22.44
C VAL A 491 36.98 5.35 -22.77
N TYR A 492 37.90 4.64 -22.12
CA TYR A 492 37.89 3.18 -22.13
C TYR A 492 36.98 2.67 -21.01
N LEU A 493 35.95 1.93 -21.42
CA LEU A 493 34.90 1.38 -20.56
C LEU A 493 35.00 -0.15 -20.50
N GLU A 494 34.69 -0.70 -19.36
CA GLU A 494 34.54 -2.15 -19.14
C GLU A 494 33.20 -2.40 -18.47
N LEU A 495 32.38 -3.28 -19.07
CA LEU A 495 31.15 -3.76 -18.48
C LEU A 495 31.41 -5.12 -17.84
N SER A 496 30.98 -5.27 -16.59
CA SER A 496 31.00 -6.54 -15.87
C SER A 496 29.58 -6.95 -15.46
N LYS A 497 29.34 -8.26 -15.34
CA LYS A 497 28.19 -8.83 -14.64
C LYS A 497 28.71 -9.73 -13.52
N ASP A 498 28.19 -9.58 -12.31
CA ASP A 498 28.61 -10.36 -11.13
C ASP A 498 30.14 -10.34 -10.90
N GLY A 499 30.77 -9.18 -11.14
CA GLY A 499 32.22 -8.98 -11.05
C GLY A 499 33.06 -9.61 -12.17
N SER A 500 32.43 -10.25 -13.17
CA SER A 500 33.11 -10.84 -14.34
C SER A 500 32.94 -9.95 -15.57
N VAL A 501 34.04 -9.64 -16.27
CA VAL A 501 34.00 -8.80 -17.48
C VAL A 501 33.26 -9.50 -18.61
N VAL A 502 32.27 -8.82 -19.20
CA VAL A 502 31.45 -9.31 -20.32
C VAL A 502 31.65 -8.51 -21.61
N ASP A 503 32.02 -7.22 -21.52
CA ASP A 503 32.37 -6.38 -22.66
C ASP A 503 33.38 -5.28 -22.30
N SER A 504 34.06 -4.72 -23.31
CA SER A 504 34.84 -3.49 -23.16
C SER A 504 34.87 -2.69 -24.46
N LYS A 505 34.52 -1.41 -24.40
CA LYS A 505 34.37 -0.51 -25.55
C LYS A 505 35.14 0.80 -25.30
N VAL A 506 35.48 1.52 -26.37
CA VAL A 506 35.89 2.92 -26.29
C VAL A 506 34.78 3.80 -26.82
N VAL A 507 34.36 4.80 -26.05
CA VAL A 507 33.51 5.92 -26.49
C VAL A 507 34.36 7.19 -26.61
N SER A 508 33.95 8.12 -27.47
CA SER A 508 34.70 9.36 -27.78
C SER A 508 33.88 10.65 -27.55
N PRO A 509 33.22 10.82 -26.39
CA PRO A 509 32.15 11.82 -26.21
C PRO A 509 32.62 13.27 -26.33
N SER A 510 33.89 13.56 -26.08
CA SER A 510 34.45 14.91 -26.09
C SER A 510 35.29 15.23 -27.34
N LYS A 511 35.38 14.34 -28.34
CA LYS A 511 36.09 14.62 -29.59
C LYS A 511 35.43 15.75 -30.38
N ASP A 512 36.20 16.44 -31.22
CA ASP A 512 35.68 17.41 -32.19
C ASP A 512 34.59 16.79 -33.09
N ASN A 513 33.39 17.36 -33.05
CA ASN A 513 32.20 16.90 -33.80
C ASN A 513 31.80 15.45 -33.49
N ALA A 514 31.78 15.05 -32.21
CA ALA A 514 31.19 13.79 -31.76
C ALA A 514 29.71 13.67 -32.15
N ASP A 515 29.36 12.60 -32.85
CA ASP A 515 27.97 12.20 -33.11
C ASP A 515 27.39 11.39 -31.93
N GLU A 516 26.15 10.91 -32.03
CA GLU A 516 25.52 10.16 -30.95
C GLU A 516 26.09 8.73 -30.80
N LEU A 517 26.65 8.15 -31.87
CA LEU A 517 27.26 6.82 -31.86
C LEU A 517 28.65 6.87 -31.17
N ASP A 518 29.39 7.97 -31.33
CA ASP A 518 30.62 8.26 -30.60
C ASP A 518 30.41 8.35 -29.07
N LYS A 519 29.29 8.94 -28.65
CA LYS A 519 28.95 9.18 -27.24
C LYS A 519 28.27 7.98 -26.58
N THR A 520 27.57 7.15 -27.35
CA THR A 520 26.76 6.06 -26.81
C THR A 520 27.59 4.78 -26.60
N TYR A 521 27.79 4.41 -25.34
CA TYR A 521 28.10 3.02 -25.00
C TYR A 521 26.86 2.17 -25.25
N TYR A 522 27.05 0.98 -25.80
CA TYR A 522 25.99 -0.03 -25.91
C TYR A 522 26.60 -1.40 -25.64
N TYR A 523 25.80 -2.33 -25.11
CA TYR A 523 26.16 -3.73 -24.95
C TYR A 523 25.25 -4.61 -25.80
N LYS A 524 25.82 -5.18 -26.88
CA LYS A 524 25.18 -6.21 -27.71
C LYS A 524 25.36 -7.57 -27.01
N ASN A 525 24.42 -7.92 -26.14
CA ASN A 525 24.47 -9.18 -25.41
C ASN A 525 24.46 -10.35 -26.40
N PRO A 526 25.46 -11.24 -26.39
CA PRO A 526 25.57 -12.32 -27.38
C PRO A 526 24.36 -13.26 -27.37
N LYS A 527 23.64 -13.42 -26.23
CA LYS A 527 22.51 -14.35 -26.12
C LYS A 527 21.51 -13.91 -25.02
N VAL A 528 20.28 -13.61 -25.43
CA VAL A 528 19.14 -13.28 -24.54
C VAL A 528 18.01 -14.24 -24.87
N GLY A 529 17.85 -15.30 -24.09
CA GLY A 529 16.91 -16.38 -24.43
C GLY A 529 17.18 -16.97 -25.83
N ASN A 530 16.19 -16.88 -26.71
CA ASN A 530 16.29 -17.28 -28.13
C ASN A 530 17.02 -16.24 -28.99
N GLN A 531 16.99 -14.95 -28.63
CA GLN A 531 17.62 -13.86 -29.39
C GLN A 531 19.14 -13.81 -29.29
N ASN A 532 19.79 -13.33 -30.35
CA ASN A 532 21.25 -13.26 -30.48
C ASN A 532 21.65 -11.81 -30.80
N LYS A 533 22.65 -11.28 -30.08
CA LYS A 533 23.15 -9.89 -30.25
C LYS A 533 22.04 -8.83 -30.16
N LEU A 534 21.17 -8.95 -29.16
CA LEU A 534 20.25 -7.89 -28.77
C LEU A 534 21.04 -6.82 -28.00
N VAL A 535 20.84 -5.53 -28.29
CA VAL A 535 21.32 -4.47 -27.39
C VAL A 535 20.51 -4.54 -26.10
N THR A 536 21.15 -4.72 -24.95
CA THR A 536 20.47 -4.82 -23.65
C THR A 536 20.78 -3.69 -22.68
N ILE A 537 21.91 -3.00 -22.89
CA ILE A 537 22.31 -1.80 -22.14
C ILE A 537 22.74 -0.74 -23.15
N GLY A 538 22.29 0.50 -22.94
CA GLY A 538 22.77 1.72 -23.59
C GLY A 538 23.08 2.80 -22.56
N VAL A 539 24.20 3.51 -22.69
CA VAL A 539 24.58 4.63 -21.81
C VAL A 539 25.17 5.75 -22.66
N HIS A 540 24.55 6.94 -22.61
CA HIS A 540 25.05 8.12 -23.32
C HIS A 540 26.03 8.92 -22.46
N PHE A 541 27.22 9.20 -23.00
CA PHE A 541 28.22 10.04 -22.35
C PHE A 541 28.18 11.47 -22.91
N LYS A 542 27.70 12.41 -22.10
CA LYS A 542 27.62 13.85 -22.42
C LYS A 542 28.99 14.47 -22.69
N ASN A 543 29.97 14.08 -21.89
CA ASN A 543 31.35 14.54 -21.92
C ASN A 543 32.24 13.59 -21.10
N ALA A 544 33.56 13.76 -21.18
CA ALA A 544 34.51 13.11 -20.29
C ALA A 544 35.63 14.07 -19.89
N PHE A 545 36.14 13.92 -18.67
CA PHE A 545 37.20 14.76 -18.12
C PHE A 545 38.25 13.93 -17.39
N ARG A 546 39.49 14.05 -17.85
CA ARG A 546 40.66 13.47 -17.17
C ARG A 546 41.08 14.33 -15.99
N GLY A 547 40.79 13.88 -14.77
CA GLY A 547 41.22 14.54 -13.54
C GLY A 547 42.66 14.21 -13.16
N ALA A 548 43.18 14.94 -12.16
CA ALA A 548 44.55 14.73 -11.66
C ALA A 548 44.70 13.48 -10.76
N SER A 549 43.59 12.93 -10.26
CA SER A 549 43.53 11.79 -9.34
C SER A 549 42.51 10.73 -9.72
N GLN A 550 41.44 11.10 -10.45
CA GLN A 550 40.40 10.22 -10.97
C GLN A 550 39.93 10.75 -12.32
N ASP A 551 39.67 9.84 -13.26
CA ASP A 551 38.91 10.11 -14.48
C ASP A 551 37.40 10.14 -14.16
N LEU A 552 36.65 11.05 -14.80
CA LEU A 552 35.20 11.22 -14.61
C LEU A 552 34.46 11.53 -15.93
N ALA A 553 33.15 11.31 -15.95
CA ALA A 553 32.28 11.67 -17.06
C ALA A 553 30.86 12.02 -16.59
N SER A 554 30.21 12.98 -17.24
CA SER A 554 28.74 13.13 -17.17
C SER A 554 28.07 12.14 -18.12
N ILE A 555 27.03 11.47 -17.64
CA ILE A 555 26.06 10.73 -18.46
C ILE A 555 24.68 11.36 -18.28
N ASP A 556 23.87 11.34 -19.33
CA ASP A 556 22.51 11.90 -19.43
C ASP A 556 21.69 11.04 -20.40
N GLY A 557 21.44 9.80 -19.96
CA GLY A 557 20.89 8.73 -20.79
C GLY A 557 21.31 7.33 -20.35
N ILE A 558 20.38 6.56 -19.78
CA ILE A 558 20.53 5.15 -19.44
C ILE A 558 19.34 4.37 -19.99
N TRP A 559 19.62 3.31 -20.74
CA TRP A 559 18.65 2.32 -21.18
C TRP A 559 19.11 0.93 -20.73
N GLN A 560 18.23 0.15 -20.10
CA GLN A 560 18.48 -1.24 -19.77
C GLN A 560 17.22 -2.09 -19.87
N ILE A 561 17.34 -3.23 -20.56
CA ILE A 561 16.39 -4.35 -20.52
C ILE A 561 17.05 -5.58 -19.89
N SER A 562 16.24 -6.45 -19.30
CA SER A 562 16.66 -7.70 -18.67
C SER A 562 17.30 -8.67 -19.66
N ASP A 563 18.33 -9.40 -19.23
CA ASP A 563 18.88 -10.53 -19.99
C ASP A 563 18.21 -11.88 -19.68
N THR A 564 17.20 -11.87 -18.81
CA THR A 564 16.38 -13.02 -18.41
C THR A 564 14.94 -12.84 -18.91
N PRO A 565 14.64 -13.21 -20.18
CA PRO A 565 13.35 -12.94 -20.78
C PRO A 565 12.24 -13.90 -20.31
N VAL A 566 11.00 -13.47 -20.51
CA VAL A 566 9.76 -14.23 -20.27
C VAL A 566 9.29 -14.87 -21.58
N GLU A 567 8.95 -16.16 -21.56
CA GLU A 567 8.48 -16.88 -22.76
C GLU A 567 7.03 -16.49 -23.10
N VAL A 568 6.81 -16.05 -24.35
CA VAL A 568 5.49 -15.82 -24.94
C VAL A 568 5.37 -16.65 -26.21
N LYS A 569 5.00 -17.92 -26.02
CA LYS A 569 4.96 -18.99 -27.02
C LYS A 569 3.58 -19.64 -27.04
N ALA A 570 3.09 -20.04 -28.20
CA ALA A 570 1.80 -20.74 -28.32
C ALA A 570 1.76 -22.03 -27.48
N ASP A 571 0.61 -22.27 -26.82
CA ASP A 571 0.37 -23.34 -25.85
C ASP A 571 1.19 -23.26 -24.53
N THR A 572 1.91 -22.16 -24.25
CA THR A 572 2.50 -21.91 -22.91
C THR A 572 1.42 -21.51 -21.90
N GLU A 573 1.38 -22.20 -20.75
CA GLU A 573 0.40 -22.00 -19.66
C GLU A 573 0.89 -21.01 -18.58
N TYR A 574 0.00 -20.12 -18.16
CA TYR A 574 0.18 -19.16 -17.06
C TYR A 574 -1.00 -19.24 -16.09
N ASP A 575 -0.88 -20.11 -15.08
CA ASP A 575 -1.92 -20.55 -14.14
C ASP A 575 -3.18 -21.10 -14.85
N LYS A 576 -4.10 -20.26 -15.31
CA LYS A 576 -5.36 -20.66 -16.00
C LYS A 576 -5.47 -20.15 -17.42
N MET A 577 -4.49 -19.35 -17.85
CA MET A 577 -4.49 -18.70 -19.16
C MET A 577 -3.39 -19.31 -20.03
N THR A 578 -3.78 -19.90 -21.15
CA THR A 578 -2.89 -20.47 -22.16
C THR A 578 -2.64 -19.43 -23.25
N ILE A 579 -1.39 -19.23 -23.68
CA ILE A 579 -1.07 -18.40 -24.86
C ILE A 579 -1.67 -19.06 -26.11
N ASN A 580 -2.51 -18.31 -26.82
CA ASN A 580 -3.29 -18.79 -27.96
C ASN A 580 -2.69 -18.33 -29.29
N THR A 581 -2.22 -17.08 -29.40
CA THR A 581 -1.49 -16.58 -30.58
C THR A 581 -0.43 -15.55 -30.21
N VAL A 582 0.66 -15.54 -30.98
CA VAL A 582 1.71 -14.52 -30.94
C VAL A 582 1.91 -14.00 -32.37
N ASP A 583 1.40 -12.80 -32.65
CA ASP A 583 1.59 -12.11 -33.92
C ASP A 583 2.74 -11.11 -33.79
N ALA A 584 3.94 -11.59 -34.10
CA ALA A 584 5.16 -10.78 -34.09
C ALA A 584 5.18 -9.65 -35.14
N THR A 585 4.27 -9.66 -36.12
CA THR A 585 4.17 -8.62 -37.16
C THR A 585 3.37 -7.43 -36.65
N ASN A 586 2.18 -7.70 -36.11
CA ASN A 586 1.28 -6.67 -35.57
C ASN A 586 1.56 -6.34 -34.08
N GLY A 587 2.40 -7.13 -33.41
CA GLY A 587 2.78 -6.93 -32.01
C GLY A 587 1.75 -7.46 -30.99
N ILE A 588 0.94 -8.44 -31.37
CA ILE A 588 -0.24 -8.88 -30.60
C ILE A 588 0.02 -10.23 -29.93
N ILE A 589 -0.27 -10.33 -28.63
CA ILE A 589 -0.39 -11.61 -27.92
C ILE A 589 -1.88 -11.80 -27.56
N THR A 590 -2.40 -13.01 -27.76
CA THR A 590 -3.68 -13.42 -27.16
C THR A 590 -3.47 -14.61 -26.22
N MET A 591 -4.18 -14.62 -25.09
CA MET A 591 -4.28 -15.73 -24.16
C MET A 591 -5.76 -16.04 -23.91
N ASN A 592 -6.10 -17.28 -23.59
CA ASN A 592 -7.46 -17.65 -23.23
C ASN A 592 -7.48 -18.81 -22.24
N ASN A 593 -8.64 -19.12 -21.65
CA ASN A 593 -8.78 -20.19 -20.67
C ASN A 593 -9.18 -21.55 -21.29
N LYS A 594 -8.72 -21.84 -22.52
CA LYS A 594 -8.99 -23.05 -23.32
C LYS A 594 -8.97 -24.35 -22.51
N ASP A 595 -7.93 -24.52 -21.71
CA ASP A 595 -7.66 -25.77 -20.97
C ASP A 595 -8.20 -25.73 -19.51
N ASN A 596 -8.70 -24.56 -19.05
CA ASN A 596 -9.00 -24.27 -17.66
C ASN A 596 -10.39 -23.61 -17.47
N ALA A 597 -11.45 -24.40 -17.37
CA ALA A 597 -12.79 -23.89 -17.05
C ALA A 597 -12.87 -23.32 -15.61
N ILE A 598 -13.17 -22.03 -15.47
CA ILE A 598 -13.26 -21.34 -14.17
C ILE A 598 -14.73 -21.24 -13.75
N THR A 599 -15.04 -21.48 -12.47
CA THR A 599 -16.35 -21.20 -11.88
C THR A 599 -16.20 -20.12 -10.81
N LEU A 600 -16.98 -19.03 -10.93
CA LEU A 600 -17.05 -17.96 -9.95
C LEU A 600 -17.93 -18.39 -8.77
N SER A 601 -17.35 -19.23 -7.90
CA SER A 601 -17.94 -19.66 -6.62
C SER A 601 -17.99 -18.49 -5.63
N LYS A 602 -18.90 -18.53 -4.64
CA LYS A 602 -18.92 -17.57 -3.53
C LYS A 602 -17.59 -17.54 -2.76
N ASN A 603 -17.28 -16.39 -2.15
CA ASN A 603 -16.20 -16.19 -1.18
C ASN A 603 -14.86 -16.78 -1.64
N LYS A 604 -14.40 -16.38 -2.83
CA LYS A 604 -13.27 -17.05 -3.47
C LYS A 604 -12.36 -16.09 -4.23
N ASP A 605 -11.15 -15.97 -3.72
CA ASP A 605 -10.01 -15.48 -4.48
C ASP A 605 -9.48 -16.59 -5.39
N THR A 606 -8.99 -16.23 -6.57
CA THR A 606 -8.56 -17.18 -7.60
C THR A 606 -7.56 -16.53 -8.53
N THR A 607 -6.32 -17.03 -8.51
CA THR A 607 -5.32 -16.74 -9.54
C THR A 607 -5.90 -17.03 -10.92
N LEU A 608 -5.67 -16.12 -11.86
CA LEU A 608 -6.02 -16.28 -13.28
C LEU A 608 -4.74 -16.49 -14.10
N MET A 609 -3.75 -15.65 -13.82
CA MET A 609 -2.37 -15.66 -14.33
C MET A 609 -1.50 -14.91 -13.29
N PRO A 610 -0.15 -14.94 -13.39
CA PRO A 610 0.68 -14.10 -12.52
C PRO A 610 0.25 -12.63 -12.57
N GLY A 611 0.40 -11.90 -11.46
CA GLY A 611 -0.02 -10.50 -11.34
C GLY A 611 -1.54 -10.26 -11.32
N VAL A 612 -2.39 -11.19 -11.74
CA VAL A 612 -3.85 -10.98 -11.86
C VAL A 612 -4.66 -12.11 -11.21
N ASN A 613 -5.43 -11.74 -10.20
CA ASN A 613 -6.35 -12.61 -9.48
C ASN A 613 -7.81 -12.14 -9.71
N ILE A 614 -8.77 -13.02 -9.48
CA ILE A 614 -10.21 -12.75 -9.42
C ILE A 614 -10.64 -12.86 -7.96
N LYS A 615 -11.46 -11.93 -7.45
CA LYS A 615 -12.19 -12.08 -6.18
C LYS A 615 -13.69 -12.09 -6.42
N THR A 616 -14.41 -12.99 -5.78
CA THR A 616 -15.88 -13.08 -5.81
C THR A 616 -16.51 -12.73 -4.46
N ALA A 617 -17.71 -12.18 -4.48
CA ALA A 617 -18.53 -11.95 -3.29
C ALA A 617 -18.90 -13.24 -2.55
N ASP A 618 -19.12 -13.16 -1.23
CA ASP A 618 -19.94 -14.15 -0.53
C ASP A 618 -21.43 -13.77 -0.61
N ASN A 619 -22.03 -13.97 -1.79
CA ASN A 619 -23.43 -13.61 -2.04
C ASN A 619 -24.07 -14.53 -3.09
N ASP A 620 -25.39 -14.71 -3.07
CA ASP A 620 -26.12 -15.42 -4.14
C ASP A 620 -26.21 -14.61 -5.44
N THR A 621 -26.13 -13.29 -5.34
CA THR A 621 -25.96 -12.39 -6.48
C THR A 621 -24.48 -12.35 -6.86
N LEU A 622 -24.16 -12.61 -8.14
CA LEU A 622 -22.79 -12.52 -8.61
C LEU A 622 -22.29 -11.07 -8.53
N ARG A 623 -21.24 -10.85 -7.74
CA ARG A 623 -20.34 -9.70 -7.81
C ARG A 623 -18.91 -10.22 -7.78
N TYR A 624 -18.06 -9.65 -8.63
CA TYR A 624 -16.64 -10.01 -8.69
C TYR A 624 -15.79 -8.87 -9.28
N TYR A 625 -14.48 -8.92 -9.06
CA TYR A 625 -13.50 -8.05 -9.73
C TYR A 625 -12.19 -8.80 -9.98
N VAL A 626 -11.35 -8.25 -10.86
CA VAL A 626 -9.94 -8.64 -10.94
C VAL A 626 -9.07 -7.71 -10.07
N TYR A 627 -7.96 -8.21 -9.54
CA TYR A 627 -7.02 -7.42 -8.74
C TYR A 627 -5.56 -7.85 -8.92
N LYS A 628 -4.66 -6.87 -8.78
CA LYS A 628 -3.22 -7.09 -8.63
C LYS A 628 -2.85 -7.08 -7.14
N PRO A 629 -2.23 -8.14 -6.59
CA PRO A 629 -1.71 -8.13 -5.22
C PRO A 629 -0.44 -7.28 -5.16
N VAL A 630 -0.29 -6.49 -4.10
CA VAL A 630 0.90 -5.68 -3.84
C VAL A 630 1.26 -5.79 -2.36
N THR A 631 2.55 -5.90 -2.04
CA THR A 631 3.05 -5.95 -0.67
C THR A 631 3.98 -4.77 -0.42
N ILE A 632 3.62 -3.91 0.53
CA ILE A 632 4.53 -2.88 1.05
C ILE A 632 5.33 -3.50 2.20
N ALA A 633 6.66 -3.52 2.07
CA ALA A 633 7.51 -4.13 3.08
C ALA A 633 7.58 -3.26 4.35
N GLY A 634 7.38 -3.88 5.50
CA GLY A 634 7.67 -3.25 6.78
C GLY A 634 9.16 -2.95 6.89
N ALA A 635 9.50 -1.76 7.39
CA ALA A 635 10.86 -1.46 7.83
C ALA A 635 11.30 -2.56 8.79
N ALA A 636 12.28 -3.36 8.39
CA ALA A 636 12.67 -4.56 9.11
C ALA A 636 13.08 -4.17 10.54
N ALA A 637 12.27 -4.57 11.52
CA ALA A 637 12.53 -4.26 12.91
C ALA A 637 13.94 -4.74 13.26
N VAL A 638 14.82 -3.81 13.65
CA VAL A 638 16.21 -4.13 13.96
C VAL A 638 16.20 -5.04 15.18
N ALA A 639 16.34 -6.35 14.93
CA ALA A 639 16.38 -7.34 15.97
C ALA A 639 17.63 -7.09 16.82
N GLU A 640 17.45 -6.46 17.98
CA GLU A 640 18.48 -6.42 19.00
C GLU A 640 18.92 -7.86 19.26
N ASN A 641 20.21 -8.13 19.07
CA ASN A 641 20.77 -9.44 19.33
C ASN A 641 20.82 -9.69 20.84
N VAL A 642 19.67 -10.09 21.40
CA VAL A 642 19.57 -10.63 22.76
C VAL A 642 20.43 -11.88 22.81
N THR A 643 21.64 -11.72 23.36
CA THR A 643 22.64 -12.79 23.41
C THR A 643 22.15 -13.89 24.34
N GLU A 644 21.67 -14.99 23.76
CA GLU A 644 21.13 -16.13 24.49
C GLU A 644 22.22 -16.77 25.37
N VAL A 645 22.20 -16.45 26.66
CA VAL A 645 23.14 -17.00 27.65
C VAL A 645 22.78 -18.46 27.89
N LYS A 646 23.50 -19.36 27.21
CA LYS A 646 23.37 -20.81 27.44
C LYS A 646 23.61 -21.16 28.90
N ALA A 647 22.60 -21.75 29.53
CA ALA A 647 22.73 -22.38 30.83
C ALA A 647 23.74 -23.55 30.77
N PRO A 648 24.58 -23.75 31.80
CA PRO A 648 25.59 -24.81 31.81
C PRO A 648 24.95 -26.21 31.94
N GLU A 649 25.67 -27.22 31.43
CA GLU A 649 25.13 -28.57 31.28
C GLU A 649 24.93 -29.33 32.60
N ASN A 650 23.86 -30.13 32.58
CA ASN A 650 23.44 -31.15 33.53
C ASN A 650 24.58 -31.90 34.26
N VAL A 651 24.66 -31.78 35.59
CA VAL A 651 25.60 -32.54 36.44
C VAL A 651 24.84 -33.62 37.23
N THR A 652 25.25 -34.88 37.07
CA THR A 652 24.59 -36.05 37.65
C THR A 652 24.63 -36.05 39.19
N PRO A 653 23.51 -36.28 39.91
CA PRO A 653 23.50 -36.26 41.37
C PRO A 653 24.13 -37.51 42.00
N ALA A 654 24.89 -37.30 43.09
CA ALA A 654 25.42 -38.36 43.96
C ALA A 654 24.68 -38.37 45.32
N ALA A 655 24.69 -39.53 45.98
CA ALA A 655 23.77 -39.85 47.09
C ALA A 655 23.92 -38.98 48.37
N ALA A 656 22.80 -38.80 49.06
CA ALA A 656 22.72 -38.24 50.41
C ALA A 656 23.12 -39.27 51.51
N PRO A 657 23.32 -38.79 52.75
CA PRO A 657 22.73 -39.46 53.91
C PRO A 657 21.87 -38.55 54.80
N GLU A 658 21.25 -39.16 55.81
CA GLU A 658 19.99 -38.75 56.47
C GLU A 658 20.06 -37.68 57.60
N THR A 659 18.95 -36.95 57.74
CA THR A 659 18.28 -36.45 58.98
C THR A 659 19.02 -35.58 60.02
N ALA A 660 18.43 -34.40 60.30
CA ALA A 660 18.04 -33.98 61.67
C ALA A 660 17.04 -32.78 61.67
N GLU A 661 15.97 -32.87 62.45
CA GLU A 661 15.12 -31.76 62.97
C GLU A 661 15.37 -31.66 64.51
N PRO A 662 14.99 -30.59 65.27
CA PRO A 662 13.89 -29.63 65.02
C PRO A 662 14.12 -28.13 65.40
N THR A 663 12.99 -27.40 65.42
CA THR A 663 12.62 -26.00 65.83
C THR A 663 13.08 -25.48 67.22
N PRO A 664 12.80 -24.21 67.66
CA PRO A 664 12.41 -22.93 66.97
C PRO A 664 13.10 -21.61 67.50
N ALA A 665 12.63 -20.46 67.00
CA ALA A 665 12.67 -19.02 67.41
C ALA A 665 13.20 -18.55 68.81
N PRO A 666 13.54 -17.24 68.94
CA PRO A 666 12.60 -16.29 69.60
C PRO A 666 12.55 -14.84 69.02
N GLU A 667 11.63 -14.02 69.55
CA GLU A 667 11.36 -12.60 69.19
C GLU A 667 11.96 -11.56 70.20
N ASN A 668 11.58 -10.27 70.02
CA ASN A 668 11.66 -9.12 70.96
C ASN A 668 13.04 -8.39 71.06
N VAL A 669 13.18 -7.06 71.26
CA VAL A 669 12.27 -5.98 71.75
C VAL A 669 12.54 -4.63 71.01
N THR A 670 11.69 -3.61 71.24
CA THR A 670 11.65 -2.22 70.71
C THR A 670 12.33 -1.16 71.64
N PRO A 671 12.02 0.17 71.63
CA PRO A 671 12.27 1.26 70.64
C PRO A 671 12.96 2.53 71.24
N ALA A 672 13.16 3.61 70.44
CA ALA A 672 13.26 5.08 70.75
C ALA A 672 14.11 5.82 69.64
N GLU A 673 14.05 7.14 69.36
CA GLU A 673 13.34 8.32 69.91
C GLU A 673 13.14 9.44 68.82
N THR A 674 12.39 10.52 69.12
CA THR A 674 12.00 11.69 68.25
C THR A 674 12.16 13.04 69.03
N PRO A 675 11.82 14.29 68.55
CA PRO A 675 11.33 14.84 67.26
C PRO A 675 12.40 15.80 66.62
N GLU A 676 12.26 16.94 65.90
CA GLU A 676 11.25 17.97 65.46
C GLU A 676 11.42 18.28 63.93
N THR A 677 10.78 19.20 63.16
CA THR A 677 10.12 20.55 63.28
C THR A 677 11.06 21.75 63.55
N VAL A 678 10.79 23.02 63.15
CA VAL A 678 9.56 23.75 62.71
C VAL A 678 9.77 24.53 61.37
N THR A 679 8.78 25.31 60.89
CA THR A 679 8.62 25.81 59.49
C THR A 679 8.72 27.38 59.32
N PRO A 680 7.95 28.13 58.49
CA PRO A 680 8.50 28.95 57.39
C PRO A 680 8.08 30.45 57.37
N ALA A 681 8.38 31.22 56.30
CA ALA A 681 7.46 32.18 55.62
C ALA A 681 8.13 33.11 54.57
N ALA A 682 7.30 33.60 53.62
CA ALA A 682 7.31 34.94 52.97
C ALA A 682 8.49 35.39 52.05
N GLU A 683 8.32 36.37 51.15
CA GLU A 683 7.22 36.67 50.19
C GLU A 683 7.67 37.70 49.11
N ASN A 684 7.17 37.54 47.88
CA ASN A 684 6.85 38.55 46.85
C ASN A 684 7.89 39.50 46.15
N GLU A 685 7.51 39.86 44.91
CA GLU A 685 7.73 41.10 44.11
C GLU A 685 9.08 41.54 43.47
N THR A 686 9.11 41.37 42.13
CA THR A 686 9.49 42.35 41.08
C THR A 686 10.73 43.26 41.19
N THR A 687 11.66 43.15 40.24
CA THR A 687 11.82 44.09 39.09
C THR A 687 12.94 43.64 38.13
N ALA A 688 13.03 44.26 36.94
CA ALA A 688 14.08 44.08 35.93
C ALA A 688 14.64 45.47 35.52
N PRO A 689 15.54 45.66 34.50
CA PRO A 689 16.29 44.72 33.65
C PRO A 689 17.81 45.10 33.49
N VAL A 690 18.45 44.69 32.37
CA VAL A 690 19.65 45.28 31.68
C VAL A 690 21.04 44.60 31.81
N ALA A 691 21.35 43.77 30.80
CA ALA A 691 22.52 43.75 29.88
C ALA A 691 24.00 43.51 30.32
N GLU A 692 24.79 43.09 29.30
CA GLU A 692 26.27 43.09 29.15
C GLU A 692 27.12 42.17 30.09
N GLU A 693 28.26 41.61 29.68
CA GLU A 693 28.78 41.12 28.38
C GLU A 693 30.01 40.20 28.62
N GLU A 694 30.36 39.30 27.68
CA GLU A 694 31.60 38.48 27.63
C GLU A 694 31.89 37.51 28.83
N LYS A 695 32.73 36.44 28.79
CA LYS A 695 33.94 36.15 27.99
C LYS A 695 34.37 34.65 28.10
N LYS A 696 34.70 34.02 26.96
CA LYS A 696 35.75 32.97 26.73
C LYS A 696 35.73 31.57 27.41
N SER A 697 36.47 30.67 26.73
CA SER A 697 37.07 29.38 27.17
C SER A 697 36.27 28.07 27.08
N GLN A 698 36.34 27.46 25.90
CA GLN A 698 36.54 26.01 25.67
C GLN A 698 37.82 25.48 26.39
N PRO A 699 38.14 24.15 26.43
CA PRO A 699 37.64 23.08 25.55
C PRO A 699 37.16 21.76 26.19
N GLY A 700 36.45 20.97 25.39
CA GLY A 700 36.23 19.53 25.54
C GLY A 700 35.92 18.94 24.16
N PHE A 701 36.80 18.06 23.65
CA PHE A 701 36.75 17.49 22.29
C PHE A 701 35.60 16.48 22.15
N GLU A 702 34.75 16.54 21.13
CA GLU A 702 34.92 16.12 19.71
C GLU A 702 34.71 14.61 19.46
N GLY A 703 34.20 14.20 18.30
CA GLY A 703 33.86 15.06 17.15
C GLY A 703 33.16 14.38 15.97
N ILE A 704 32.98 15.18 14.92
CA ILE A 704 32.41 14.84 13.61
C ILE A 704 33.55 14.87 12.60
N PHE A 705 33.62 13.90 11.67
CA PHE A 705 34.54 13.98 10.54
C PHE A 705 33.88 14.62 9.32
N ALA A 706 34.31 15.84 9.00
CA ALA A 706 34.19 16.45 7.68
C ALA A 706 35.58 16.95 7.27
N ILE A 707 35.99 16.68 6.03
CA ILE A 707 37.32 17.08 5.52
C ILE A 707 37.14 17.83 4.20
N ALA A 708 37.72 19.03 4.11
CA ALA A 708 37.81 19.81 2.88
C ALA A 708 39.18 20.53 2.81
N GLY A 709 39.69 20.69 1.59
CA GLY A 709 40.93 21.40 1.26
C GLY A 709 41.27 21.16 -0.21
N LEU A 710 41.81 22.12 -0.98
CA LEU A 710 42.53 23.33 -0.59
C LEU A 710 42.17 24.56 -1.46
N LEU A 711 42.31 25.74 -0.85
CA LEU A 711 42.52 27.04 -1.52
C LEU A 711 44.05 27.34 -1.52
N ALA A 712 44.65 28.35 -2.15
CA ALA A 712 44.15 29.53 -2.88
C ALA A 712 45.25 30.09 -3.81
N VAL A 713 44.88 30.90 -4.82
CA VAL A 713 45.62 32.12 -5.24
C VAL A 713 44.57 33.17 -5.63
N ALA A 714 44.81 34.47 -5.39
CA ALA A 714 43.77 35.49 -5.48
C ALA A 714 44.18 36.82 -6.13
N TYR A 715 43.15 37.49 -6.68
CA TYR A 715 42.90 38.94 -6.66
C TYR A 715 43.46 39.88 -7.76
N LEU A 716 42.51 40.61 -8.36
CA LEU A 716 42.55 41.93 -9.03
C LEU A 716 43.62 42.27 -10.09
N VAL A 717 43.12 42.72 -11.26
CA VAL A 717 43.40 44.08 -11.76
C VAL A 717 42.20 44.64 -12.57
N LEU A 718 41.80 45.86 -12.20
CA LEU A 718 41.00 46.88 -12.93
C LEU A 718 40.11 46.47 -14.12
N GLY A 719 38.80 46.76 -14.00
CA GLY A 719 37.93 47.02 -15.15
C GLY A 719 37.90 48.51 -15.54
N ARG A 720 37.69 48.80 -16.83
CA ARG A 720 37.25 50.09 -17.38
C ARG A 720 36.68 49.90 -18.79
N ARG A 721 35.61 50.66 -19.07
CA ARG A 721 35.20 51.32 -20.32
C ARG A 721 35.92 50.95 -21.64
N ASP A 722 35.22 50.77 -22.76
CA ASP A 722 33.79 51.04 -23.07
C ASP A 722 33.13 49.83 -23.75
#